data_AF-A0A8H6XUE1-F1
#
_entry.id   AF-A0A8H6XUE1-F1
#
_cell.length_a   1.000
_cell.length_b   1.000
_cell.length_c   1.000
_cell.angle_alpha   90.00
_cell.angle_beta   90.00
_cell.angle_gamma   90.00
#
_symmetry.space_group_name_H-M   'P 1'
#
loop_
_entity.id
_entity.type
_entity.pdbx_description
1 polymer ?
#
loop_
_entity_poly.entity_id
_entity_poly.type
_entity_poly.pdbx_seq_one_letter_code
_entity_poly.pdbx_strand_id
1 'polypeptide(L)'
;MALLLAPYNDAMRLGMGFNSFTQQLCVNDAVRLAGGKQETATEKSLRPQYQPGLMTAPDGSNVDISQDVTWTAKFVNKMSEVTDSLNISGSLQIKLEAIGGGVKASASFLDSNKFKESDINYFFQVRVTNQRVTAPDLTDFAPIPNVPFSEFNRVYGDSFISGFIEGGEFNALISIKLRDHSTASQVKGDLEAQMRFGAVEVSGAGSVDKESMSSNIDGETTIAVSWRGGGDIKDATVTDWTLDTLKRVAMEFPEHLMACPIRTHAILTKYTGLKSFYEQSIKGSPLDYENAGVYSSALLDAYMDYKVMWRSIQQAASEVENGQSTLTAKDALPELADLKTEAKAYYEKQLGEYQQKQRALQAAPTTTDPKAIQPAPQQTAPVVPAQQALPDAPMPPNNIVPLQGKSFRPGRSPPRLQVDAVASDPKIACDPSRTCQYLSPAVFRLLIPTVTKVNKSKEAEAAAAAAAKALESETQLNQLKTENAKLQKQVADAAAFKSQVSPYDGWCPVKLNTPIRIRSVLSKKCVTWLGAGTLNQHNIGDDPYQKASIHSQTTYISACLTCVWIRKFLATSNTTDGGVDLTFGPFPTFFVFEDMKNGATMIHIAEVPNYTLNIWGASMDDGARVFAWKDQPKGENDKWYIKDFADHSI
;
A
#
# COMPACT_ATOMS: atom_id res chain seq x y z
N MET A 1 41.80 25.83 -23.05
CA MET A 1 40.48 25.97 -22.37
C MET A 1 39.47 25.19 -23.18
N ALA A 2 38.53 24.49 -22.55
CA ALA A 2 37.43 23.86 -23.26
C ALA A 2 36.59 24.93 -23.97
N LEU A 3 36.13 24.65 -25.19
CA LEU A 3 35.23 25.54 -25.93
C LEU A 3 33.87 25.55 -25.22
N LEU A 4 33.32 26.73 -24.97
CA LEU A 4 31.95 26.88 -24.50
C LEU A 4 31.01 26.76 -25.72
N LEU A 5 30.15 25.74 -25.72
CA LEU A 5 29.29 25.41 -26.85
C LEU A 5 27.82 25.47 -26.46
N ALA A 6 26.98 25.85 -27.41
CA ALA A 6 25.53 25.69 -27.32
C ALA A 6 24.98 25.05 -28.60
N PRO A 7 23.88 24.28 -28.53
CA PRO A 7 23.26 23.67 -29.70
C PRO A 7 22.83 24.74 -30.68
N TYR A 8 23.15 24.57 -31.96
CA TYR A 8 22.81 25.54 -32.98
C TYR A 8 21.29 25.65 -33.19
N ASN A 9 20.84 26.86 -33.47
CA ASN A 9 19.48 27.22 -33.87
C ASN A 9 19.57 28.21 -35.04
N ASP A 10 18.69 28.10 -36.02
CA ASP A 10 18.64 28.96 -37.21
C ASP A 10 18.42 30.45 -36.93
N ALA A 11 18.00 30.81 -35.71
CA ALA A 11 17.91 32.20 -35.27
C ALA A 11 19.25 32.77 -34.78
N MET A 12 20.28 31.94 -34.55
CA MET A 12 21.59 32.37 -34.08
C MET A 12 22.36 33.16 -35.15
N ARG A 13 23.01 34.25 -34.75
CA ARG A 13 23.81 35.13 -35.63
C ARG A 13 25.14 35.46 -34.97
N LEU A 14 26.16 35.74 -35.78
CA LEU A 14 27.46 36.20 -35.28
C LEU A 14 27.30 37.53 -34.54
N GLY A 15 28.02 37.69 -33.44
CA GLY A 15 27.98 38.91 -32.63
C GLY A 15 26.73 39.05 -31.77
N MET A 16 25.77 38.13 -31.86
CA MET A 16 24.58 38.12 -31.02
C MET A 16 24.95 37.76 -29.57
N GLY A 17 24.36 38.48 -28.62
CA GLY A 17 24.44 38.14 -27.20
C GLY A 17 23.71 36.84 -26.88
N PHE A 18 24.23 36.11 -25.91
CA PHE A 18 23.76 34.79 -25.55
C PHE A 18 23.88 34.54 -24.05
N ASN A 19 22.80 34.06 -23.45
CA ASN A 19 22.82 33.59 -22.06
C ASN A 19 23.16 32.09 -22.04
N SER A 20 24.39 31.74 -21.64
CA SER A 20 24.89 30.36 -21.65
C SER A 20 24.14 29.44 -20.68
N PHE A 21 23.63 30.00 -19.57
CA PHE A 21 22.91 29.25 -18.54
C PHE A 21 21.49 28.85 -18.95
N THR A 22 20.73 29.79 -19.52
CA THR A 22 19.35 29.56 -19.99
C THR A 22 19.25 29.19 -21.47
N GLN A 23 20.36 29.30 -22.19
CA GLN A 23 20.48 29.12 -23.63
C GLN A 23 19.52 29.99 -24.44
N GLN A 24 19.27 31.20 -23.95
CA GLN A 24 18.41 32.18 -24.59
C GLN A 24 19.22 33.11 -25.49
N LEU A 25 18.69 33.37 -26.68
CA LEU A 25 19.20 34.41 -27.58
C LEU A 25 18.90 35.78 -26.97
N CYS A 26 19.89 36.66 -26.98
CA CYS A 26 19.78 38.02 -26.45
C CYS A 26 19.89 39.03 -27.60
N VAL A 27 20.40 40.24 -27.33
CA VAL A 27 20.47 41.30 -28.33
C VAL A 27 21.34 40.92 -29.54
N ASN A 28 20.91 41.32 -30.73
CA ASN A 28 21.72 41.23 -31.95
C ASN A 28 22.88 42.24 -31.91
N ASP A 29 23.97 41.93 -32.61
CA ASP A 29 25.11 42.83 -32.77
C ASP A 29 25.69 43.37 -31.44
N ALA A 30 25.63 42.56 -30.38
CA ALA A 30 26.29 42.83 -29.10
C ALA A 30 27.81 43.03 -29.27
N VAL A 31 28.40 42.31 -30.23
CA VAL A 31 29.79 42.46 -30.65
C VAL A 31 29.81 42.61 -32.16
N ARG A 32 30.65 43.52 -32.64
CA ARG A 32 30.82 43.86 -34.06
C ARG A 32 32.25 43.63 -34.51
N LEU A 33 32.44 43.69 -35.83
CA LEU A 33 33.75 43.60 -36.44
C LEU A 33 34.60 44.81 -36.02
N ALA A 34 35.89 44.57 -35.82
CA ALA A 34 36.87 45.58 -35.47
C ALA A 34 36.87 46.74 -36.48
N GLY A 35 36.94 47.98 -35.99
CA GLY A 35 37.14 49.18 -36.80
C GLY A 35 35.91 50.05 -36.99
N GLY A 36 34.91 49.94 -36.10
CA GLY A 36 33.81 50.92 -35.99
C GLY A 36 32.85 51.00 -37.18
N LYS A 37 32.96 50.11 -38.17
CA LYS A 37 31.96 49.99 -39.22
C LYS A 37 30.66 49.46 -38.58
N GLN A 38 29.53 50.13 -38.80
CA GLN A 38 28.21 49.65 -38.38
C GLN A 38 27.76 48.40 -39.17
N GLU A 39 28.68 47.68 -39.79
CA GLU A 39 28.40 46.48 -40.57
C GLU A 39 28.16 45.31 -39.62
N THR A 40 26.96 44.74 -39.70
CA THR A 40 26.61 43.47 -39.05
C THR A 40 27.59 42.39 -39.50
N ALA A 41 28.09 41.58 -38.55
CA ALA A 41 28.95 40.46 -38.87
C ALA A 41 28.17 39.45 -39.73
N THR A 42 28.68 39.13 -40.92
CA THR A 42 28.05 38.18 -41.84
C THR A 42 28.86 36.91 -41.93
N GLU A 43 28.34 35.89 -42.61
CA GLU A 43 29.06 34.63 -42.83
C GLU A 43 30.42 34.83 -43.51
N LYS A 44 30.60 35.91 -44.27
CA LYS A 44 31.89 36.28 -44.88
C LYS A 44 32.99 36.60 -43.85
N SER A 45 32.61 36.90 -42.61
CA SER A 45 33.53 37.18 -41.51
C SER A 45 34.06 35.91 -40.84
N LEU A 46 33.48 34.75 -41.15
CA LEU A 46 33.92 33.47 -40.63
C LEU A 46 35.23 33.03 -41.29
N ARG A 47 36.17 32.57 -40.47
CA ARG A 47 37.42 31.94 -40.92
C ARG A 47 37.51 30.51 -40.36
N PRO A 48 37.94 29.53 -41.16
CA PRO A 48 38.27 28.20 -40.65
C PRO A 48 39.35 28.30 -39.57
N GLN A 49 39.19 27.62 -38.43
CA GLN A 49 40.27 27.48 -37.44
C GLN A 49 41.32 26.42 -37.82
N TYR A 50 41.01 25.53 -38.77
CA TYR A 50 41.93 24.52 -39.28
C TYR A 50 42.29 24.81 -40.75
N GLN A 51 43.58 24.84 -41.08
CA GLN A 51 44.07 24.68 -42.45
C GLN A 51 44.22 23.17 -42.73
N PRO A 52 43.64 22.62 -43.83
CA PRO A 52 43.79 21.21 -44.19
C PRO A 52 45.26 20.82 -44.40
N GLY A 53 45.68 19.66 -43.87
CA GLY A 53 46.89 18.98 -44.31
C GLY A 53 46.59 18.11 -45.53
N LEU A 54 47.50 18.06 -46.51
CA LEU A 54 47.34 17.37 -47.80
C LEU A 54 47.46 15.85 -47.68
N MET A 55 46.48 15.10 -48.21
CA MET A 55 46.68 13.75 -48.75
C MET A 55 45.99 13.61 -50.12
N THR A 56 46.74 13.13 -51.12
CA THR A 56 46.31 13.08 -52.52
C THR A 56 45.39 11.88 -52.80
N ALA A 57 44.29 12.10 -53.53
CA ALA A 57 43.48 11.01 -54.09
C ALA A 57 44.23 10.23 -55.19
N PRO A 58 43.84 8.97 -55.52
CA PRO A 58 44.46 8.17 -56.58
C PRO A 58 44.38 8.79 -57.98
N ASP A 59 43.51 9.77 -58.19
CA ASP A 59 43.33 10.52 -59.45
C ASP A 59 44.09 11.85 -59.51
N GLY A 60 44.81 12.22 -58.44
CA GLY A 60 45.59 13.45 -58.36
C GLY A 60 44.78 14.73 -58.09
N SER A 61 43.48 14.64 -57.82
CA SER A 61 42.66 15.79 -57.41
C SER A 61 42.68 16.00 -55.88
N ASN A 62 42.83 17.26 -55.45
CA ASN A 62 42.86 17.64 -54.03
C ASN A 62 41.48 18.18 -53.60
N VAL A 63 40.73 17.42 -52.80
CA VAL A 63 39.61 17.94 -52.01
C VAL A 63 39.63 17.27 -50.64
N ASP A 64 40.31 17.88 -49.66
CA ASP A 64 40.37 17.36 -48.29
C ASP A 64 39.38 18.10 -47.37
N ILE A 65 38.29 17.43 -47.00
CA ILE A 65 37.47 17.79 -45.82
C ILE A 65 37.94 16.89 -44.68
N SER A 66 38.75 17.41 -43.77
CA SER A 66 39.14 16.68 -42.55
C SER A 66 37.90 16.50 -41.66
N GLN A 67 37.51 15.26 -41.39
CA GLN A 67 36.43 14.93 -40.46
C GLN A 67 37.00 14.36 -39.16
N ASP A 68 36.63 14.96 -38.03
CA ASP A 68 36.86 14.41 -36.70
C ASP A 68 35.58 13.69 -36.23
N VAL A 69 35.63 12.35 -36.18
CA VAL A 69 34.50 11.49 -35.81
C VAL A 69 34.69 11.00 -34.37
N THR A 70 33.84 11.46 -33.48
CA THR A 70 33.82 11.06 -32.06
C THR A 70 32.63 10.14 -31.80
N TRP A 71 32.90 8.94 -31.28
CA TRP A 71 31.90 7.98 -30.83
C TRP A 71 31.79 8.02 -29.31
N THR A 72 30.58 8.19 -28.79
CA THR A 72 30.29 8.15 -27.35
C THR A 72 29.20 7.13 -27.10
N ALA A 73 29.48 6.15 -26.25
CA ALA A 73 28.51 5.14 -25.86
C ALA A 73 28.65 4.88 -24.36
N LYS A 74 27.56 5.05 -23.59
CA LYS A 74 27.58 4.93 -22.14
C LYS A 74 26.20 4.57 -21.57
N PHE A 75 26.19 3.80 -20.48
CA PHE A 75 25.01 3.71 -19.64
C PHE A 75 24.79 5.02 -18.89
N VAL A 76 23.55 5.48 -18.85
CA VAL A 76 23.16 6.75 -18.23
C VAL A 76 22.08 6.51 -17.18
N ASN A 77 22.27 7.03 -15.98
CA ASN A 77 21.28 6.93 -14.91
C ASN A 77 20.55 8.26 -14.66
N LYS A 78 21.16 9.35 -15.13
CA LYS A 78 20.73 10.73 -14.91
C LYS A 78 20.44 11.39 -16.24
N MET A 79 19.36 12.18 -16.29
CA MET A 79 19.01 12.90 -17.52
C MET A 79 20.03 13.98 -17.80
N SER A 80 20.63 14.56 -16.74
CA SER A 80 21.68 15.56 -16.89
C SER A 80 22.87 15.06 -17.70
N GLU A 81 23.27 13.79 -17.55
CA GLU A 81 24.40 13.21 -18.30
C GLU A 81 24.14 13.15 -19.81
N VAL A 82 22.87 13.04 -20.21
CA VAL A 82 22.46 13.05 -21.62
C VAL A 82 22.42 14.49 -22.12
N THR A 83 21.80 15.41 -21.38
CA THR A 83 21.74 16.83 -21.77
C THR A 83 23.13 17.46 -21.83
N ASP A 84 24.02 17.13 -20.89
CA ASP A 84 25.40 17.62 -20.86
C ASP A 84 26.19 17.14 -22.10
N SER A 85 26.00 15.88 -22.52
CA SER A 85 26.60 15.35 -23.77
C SER A 85 26.12 16.08 -25.04
N LEU A 86 24.88 16.58 -25.01
CA LEU A 86 24.28 17.38 -26.09
C LEU A 86 24.59 18.88 -25.98
N ASN A 87 25.39 19.30 -24.99
CA ASN A 87 25.60 20.71 -24.63
C ASN A 87 24.28 21.45 -24.32
N ILE A 88 23.25 20.77 -23.84
CA ILE A 88 21.95 21.36 -23.45
C ILE A 88 21.99 21.68 -21.96
N SER A 89 21.75 22.94 -21.61
CA SER A 89 21.73 23.33 -20.19
C SER A 89 20.56 22.69 -19.44
N GLY A 90 20.81 22.20 -18.21
CA GLY A 90 19.74 21.66 -17.37
C GLY A 90 18.63 22.68 -17.08
N SER A 91 19.02 23.96 -17.01
CA SER A 91 18.12 25.09 -16.84
C SER A 91 17.14 25.26 -18.02
N LEU A 92 17.61 25.16 -19.28
CA LEU A 92 16.75 25.15 -20.46
C LEU A 92 15.80 23.96 -20.43
N GLN A 93 16.32 22.75 -20.15
CA GLN A 93 15.51 21.54 -20.12
C GLN A 93 14.36 21.62 -19.11
N ILE A 94 14.62 22.12 -17.89
CA ILE A 94 13.59 22.35 -16.87
C ILE A 94 12.53 23.34 -17.38
N LYS A 95 12.96 24.45 -18.01
CA LYS A 95 12.03 25.46 -18.54
C LYS A 95 11.14 24.92 -19.67
N LEU A 96 11.71 24.15 -20.60
CA LEU A 96 10.96 23.54 -21.71
C LEU A 96 9.95 22.50 -21.22
N GLU A 97 10.36 21.63 -20.30
CA GLU A 97 9.49 20.61 -19.69
C GLU A 97 8.36 21.24 -18.86
N ALA A 98 8.63 22.30 -18.10
CA ALA A 98 7.64 22.94 -17.26
C ALA A 98 6.53 23.68 -18.03
N ILE A 99 6.74 23.98 -19.32
CA ILE A 99 5.74 24.62 -20.20
C ILE A 99 4.83 23.56 -20.88
N GLY A 100 5.08 22.26 -20.66
CA GLY A 100 4.20 21.19 -21.12
C GLY A 100 4.63 20.51 -22.43
N GLY A 101 5.93 20.51 -22.76
CA GLY A 101 6.55 19.56 -23.69
C GLY A 101 6.06 19.60 -25.14
N GLY A 102 6.81 20.30 -26.02
CA GLY A 102 6.53 20.28 -27.46
C GLY A 102 7.35 21.23 -28.32
N VAL A 103 8.20 22.08 -27.73
CA VAL A 103 9.12 22.90 -28.54
C VAL A 103 10.18 21.97 -29.13
N LYS A 104 10.27 21.93 -30.47
CA LYS A 104 11.27 21.20 -31.28
C LYS A 104 12.68 21.78 -31.05
N ALA A 105 13.19 21.67 -29.83
CA ALA A 105 14.59 21.89 -29.51
C ALA A 105 15.37 20.58 -29.68
N SER A 106 16.70 20.64 -29.70
CA SER A 106 17.59 19.47 -29.85
C SER A 106 17.40 18.35 -28.81
N ALA A 107 16.58 18.56 -27.78
CA ALA A 107 16.17 17.60 -26.76
C ALA A 107 14.82 16.89 -27.04
N SER A 108 14.15 17.14 -28.18
CA SER A 108 12.78 16.63 -28.41
C SER A 108 12.66 15.10 -28.45
N PHE A 109 13.77 14.38 -28.62
CA PHE A 109 13.80 12.91 -28.57
C PHE A 109 13.94 12.35 -27.15
N LEU A 110 14.22 13.21 -26.16
CA LEU A 110 14.34 12.80 -24.76
C LEU A 110 12.95 12.64 -24.15
N ASP A 111 12.41 11.43 -24.21
CA ASP A 111 11.21 11.10 -23.44
C ASP A 111 11.60 10.83 -21.98
N SER A 112 11.47 11.89 -21.17
CA SER A 112 11.70 11.85 -19.72
C SER A 112 10.92 10.75 -18.98
N ASN A 113 9.81 10.29 -19.55
CA ASN A 113 8.95 9.26 -18.94
C ASN A 113 9.55 7.88 -19.19
N LYS A 114 9.81 7.56 -20.46
CA LYS A 114 10.44 6.30 -20.85
C LYS A 114 11.81 6.15 -20.18
N PHE A 115 12.62 7.21 -20.15
CA PHE A 115 13.93 7.19 -19.47
C PHE A 115 13.83 6.78 -18.00
N LYS A 116 12.82 7.26 -17.26
CA LYS A 116 12.69 6.97 -15.82
C LYS A 116 11.96 5.66 -15.52
N GLU A 117 11.12 5.19 -16.43
CA GLU A 117 10.41 3.91 -16.30
C GLU A 117 11.27 2.71 -16.72
N SER A 118 12.34 2.95 -17.48
CA SER A 118 13.28 1.91 -17.92
C SER A 118 14.33 1.58 -16.85
N ASP A 119 14.70 0.30 -16.80
CA ASP A 119 15.73 -0.23 -15.90
C ASP A 119 17.15 0.02 -16.41
N ILE A 120 17.28 0.07 -17.74
CA ILE A 120 18.55 0.30 -18.43
C ILE A 120 18.32 1.42 -19.44
N ASN A 121 19.12 2.47 -19.32
CA ASN A 121 19.22 3.50 -20.35
C ASN A 121 20.64 3.53 -20.89
N TYR A 122 20.76 3.41 -22.21
CA TYR A 122 22.03 3.44 -22.92
C TYR A 122 22.01 4.58 -23.93
N PHE A 123 22.92 5.53 -23.72
CA PHE A 123 23.07 6.70 -24.58
C PHE A 123 24.21 6.47 -25.56
N PHE A 124 23.90 6.71 -26.83
CA PHE A 124 24.82 6.56 -27.94
C PHE A 124 24.83 7.85 -28.77
N GLN A 125 26.03 8.31 -29.14
CA GLN A 125 26.23 9.53 -29.90
C GLN A 125 27.40 9.37 -30.89
N VAL A 126 27.15 9.74 -32.14
CA VAL A 126 28.17 9.97 -33.17
C VAL A 126 28.22 11.47 -33.44
N ARG A 127 29.32 12.10 -33.12
CA ARG A 127 29.57 13.51 -33.42
C ARG A 127 30.65 13.58 -34.49
N VAL A 128 30.32 14.20 -35.62
CA VAL A 128 31.25 14.43 -36.71
C VAL A 128 31.47 15.93 -36.82
N THR A 129 32.72 16.36 -36.71
CA THR A 129 33.11 17.75 -36.90
C THR A 129 33.92 17.85 -38.17
N ASN A 130 33.38 18.50 -39.19
CA ASN A 130 34.09 18.76 -40.45
C ASN A 130 34.93 20.04 -40.33
N GLN A 131 34.33 21.09 -39.76
CA GLN A 131 35.00 22.39 -39.70
C GLN A 131 34.55 23.20 -38.48
N ARG A 132 35.47 23.99 -37.95
CA ARG A 132 35.18 25.04 -36.98
C ARG A 132 35.40 26.38 -37.64
N VAL A 133 34.36 27.21 -37.64
CA VAL A 133 34.37 28.53 -38.25
C VAL A 133 34.21 29.59 -37.17
N THR A 134 35.15 30.51 -37.07
CA THR A 134 35.10 31.60 -36.07
C THR A 134 35.35 32.94 -36.74
N ALA A 135 34.78 34.01 -36.22
CA ALA A 135 35.03 35.37 -36.68
C ALA A 135 36.09 36.05 -35.78
N PRO A 136 37.40 35.99 -36.12
CA PRO A 136 38.45 36.53 -35.25
C PRO A 136 38.39 38.06 -35.13
N ASP A 137 37.83 38.74 -36.13
CA ASP A 137 37.71 40.19 -36.17
C ASP A 137 36.51 40.69 -35.33
N LEU A 138 35.67 39.80 -34.79
CA LEU A 138 34.49 40.11 -34.00
C LEU A 138 34.87 40.47 -32.55
N THR A 139 35.39 41.69 -32.36
CA THR A 139 36.03 42.11 -31.11
C THR A 139 35.54 43.43 -30.54
N ASP A 140 34.71 44.20 -31.25
CA ASP A 140 34.21 45.50 -30.81
C ASP A 140 32.85 45.35 -30.10
N PHE A 141 32.84 45.45 -28.77
CA PHE A 141 31.60 45.44 -27.97
C PHE A 141 30.77 46.70 -28.24
N ALA A 142 29.48 46.52 -28.56
CA ALA A 142 28.56 47.59 -28.94
C ALA A 142 27.51 47.85 -27.84
N PRO A 143 27.76 48.82 -26.92
CA PRO A 143 26.80 49.15 -25.88
C PRO A 143 25.58 49.88 -26.43
N ILE A 144 24.41 49.52 -25.93
CA ILE A 144 23.13 50.18 -26.18
C ILE A 144 23.05 51.34 -25.18
N PRO A 145 22.70 52.56 -25.64
CA PRO A 145 22.54 53.69 -24.75
C PRO A 145 21.51 53.42 -23.64
N ASN A 146 21.80 53.87 -22.43
CA ASN A 146 20.89 53.85 -21.28
C ASN A 146 20.46 52.45 -20.76
N VAL A 147 21.20 51.38 -21.08
CA VAL A 147 20.96 50.09 -20.41
C VAL A 147 21.48 50.14 -18.98
N PRO A 148 20.62 49.92 -17.95
CA PRO A 148 21.06 49.87 -16.56
C PRO A 148 22.02 48.69 -16.33
N PHE A 149 23.01 48.86 -15.45
CA PHE A 149 23.95 47.78 -15.09
C PHE A 149 23.24 46.50 -14.61
N SER A 150 22.10 46.63 -13.93
CA SER A 150 21.30 45.51 -13.43
C SER A 150 20.59 44.72 -14.53
N GLU A 151 20.37 45.31 -15.71
CA GLU A 151 19.71 44.64 -16.83
C GLU A 151 20.69 44.07 -17.86
N PHE A 152 21.99 44.28 -17.65
CA PHE A 152 23.01 43.86 -18.61
C PHE A 152 22.85 42.41 -19.04
N ASN A 153 22.76 41.47 -18.08
CA ASN A 153 22.61 40.05 -18.38
C ASN A 153 21.30 39.69 -19.07
N ARG A 154 20.24 40.46 -18.85
CA ARG A 154 18.96 40.25 -19.54
C ARG A 154 19.06 40.68 -21.01
N VAL A 155 19.77 41.78 -21.28
CA VAL A 155 19.89 42.38 -22.62
C VAL A 155 20.98 41.70 -23.45
N TYR A 156 22.13 41.41 -22.85
CA TYR A 156 23.33 40.91 -23.54
C TYR A 156 23.61 39.44 -23.30
N GLY A 157 23.09 38.85 -22.21
CA GLY A 157 23.57 37.57 -21.70
C GLY A 157 24.94 37.69 -21.03
N ASP A 158 25.59 36.55 -20.78
CA ASP A 158 26.94 36.46 -20.24
C ASP A 158 28.03 36.24 -21.32
N SER A 159 27.61 35.84 -22.52
CA SER A 159 28.48 35.52 -23.64
C SER A 159 27.90 36.05 -24.95
N PHE A 160 28.65 35.93 -26.04
CA PHE A 160 28.19 36.20 -27.39
C PHE A 160 28.62 35.07 -28.34
N ILE A 161 27.93 34.97 -29.48
CA ILE A 161 28.22 33.97 -30.52
C ILE A 161 29.39 34.46 -31.37
N SER A 162 30.54 33.78 -31.28
CA SER A 162 31.77 34.14 -32.01
C SER A 162 32.07 33.23 -33.21
N GLY A 163 31.34 32.12 -33.33
CA GLY A 163 31.54 31.17 -34.41
C GLY A 163 30.57 30.01 -34.36
N PHE A 164 30.77 29.04 -35.25
CA PHE A 164 29.97 27.83 -35.37
C PHE A 164 30.86 26.60 -35.61
N ILE A 165 30.31 25.44 -35.26
CA ILE A 165 30.86 24.14 -35.61
C ILE A 165 29.96 23.54 -36.69
N GLU A 166 30.57 23.11 -37.79
CA GLU A 166 29.93 22.49 -38.93
C GLU A 166 30.28 21.00 -39.01
N GLY A 167 29.27 20.18 -39.29
CA GLY A 167 29.36 18.73 -39.35
C GLY A 167 27.99 18.10 -39.13
N GLY A 168 27.91 17.12 -38.23
CA GLY A 168 26.64 16.50 -37.87
C GLY A 168 26.68 15.74 -36.55
N GLU A 169 25.49 15.49 -36.02
CA GLU A 169 25.31 14.72 -34.80
C GLU A 169 24.22 13.68 -35.00
N PHE A 170 24.50 12.44 -34.60
CA PHE A 170 23.54 11.36 -34.52
C PHE A 170 23.47 10.91 -33.07
N ASN A 171 22.30 11.06 -32.46
CA ASN A 171 22.07 10.74 -31.06
C ASN A 171 20.98 9.69 -30.95
N ALA A 172 21.19 8.69 -30.11
CA ALA A 172 20.21 7.67 -29.79
C ALA A 172 20.18 7.39 -28.30
N LEU A 173 18.97 7.25 -27.78
CA LEU A 173 18.71 6.85 -26.41
C LEU A 173 17.90 5.56 -26.44
N ILE A 174 18.54 4.48 -26.00
CA ILE A 174 17.94 3.15 -25.90
C ILE A 174 17.47 2.98 -24.46
N SER A 175 16.16 2.89 -24.25
CA SER A 175 15.53 2.71 -22.94
C SER A 175 14.89 1.33 -22.89
N ILE A 176 15.38 0.46 -22.01
CA ILE A 176 14.94 -0.93 -21.88
C ILE A 176 14.27 -1.11 -20.52
N LYS A 177 13.02 -1.57 -20.54
CA LYS A 177 12.27 -1.99 -19.36
C LYS A 177 12.25 -3.51 -19.32
N LEU A 178 12.87 -4.08 -18.30
CA LEU A 178 13.02 -5.53 -18.16
C LEU A 178 11.77 -6.13 -17.54
N ARG A 179 11.41 -7.35 -17.96
CA ARG A 179 10.38 -8.13 -17.24
C ARG A 179 10.96 -8.73 -15.96
N ASP A 180 12.23 -9.16 -16.01
CA ASP A 180 12.99 -9.65 -14.86
C ASP A 180 14.25 -8.81 -14.63
N HIS A 181 14.28 -8.09 -13.51
CA HIS A 181 15.41 -7.25 -13.11
C HIS A 181 16.70 -8.05 -12.86
N SER A 182 16.62 -9.37 -12.63
CA SER A 182 17.81 -10.22 -12.41
C SER A 182 18.70 -10.30 -13.66
N THR A 183 18.11 -10.15 -14.84
CA THR A 183 18.79 -10.23 -16.14
C THR A 183 19.53 -8.94 -16.52
N ALA A 184 19.42 -7.88 -15.72
CA ALA A 184 19.93 -6.56 -16.08
C ALA A 184 21.43 -6.54 -16.39
N SER A 185 22.25 -7.29 -15.64
CA SER A 185 23.70 -7.33 -15.90
C SER A 185 24.03 -8.01 -17.22
N GLN A 186 23.28 -9.05 -17.60
CA GLN A 186 23.47 -9.76 -18.86
C GLN A 186 23.08 -8.87 -20.03
N VAL A 187 21.89 -8.25 -19.97
CA VAL A 187 21.40 -7.34 -21.02
C VAL A 187 22.34 -6.15 -21.21
N LYS A 188 22.95 -5.62 -20.13
CA LYS A 188 23.97 -4.58 -20.25
C LYS A 188 25.22 -5.06 -21.01
N GLY A 189 25.73 -6.24 -20.69
CA GLY A 189 26.88 -6.82 -21.36
C GLY A 189 26.64 -7.08 -22.86
N ASP A 190 25.45 -7.60 -23.18
CA ASP A 190 25.05 -7.87 -24.56
C ASP A 190 24.91 -6.56 -25.37
N LEU A 191 24.29 -5.53 -24.76
CA LEU A 191 24.13 -4.22 -25.41
C LEU A 191 25.47 -3.53 -25.66
N GLU A 192 26.40 -3.58 -24.70
CA GLU A 192 27.76 -3.08 -24.91
C GLU A 192 28.45 -3.84 -26.05
N ALA A 193 28.39 -5.17 -26.07
CA ALA A 193 29.01 -5.98 -27.12
C ALA A 193 28.46 -5.63 -28.51
N GLN A 194 27.14 -5.47 -28.66
CA GLN A 194 26.52 -5.10 -29.93
C GLN A 194 26.90 -3.68 -30.37
N MET A 195 26.95 -2.74 -29.42
CA MET A 195 27.23 -1.32 -29.68
C MET A 195 28.72 -0.95 -29.59
N ARG A 196 29.62 -1.94 -29.65
CA ARG A 196 31.06 -1.69 -29.83
C ARG A 196 31.35 -1.25 -31.27
N PHE A 197 31.53 0.05 -31.43
CA PHE A 197 32.04 0.68 -32.65
C PHE A 197 33.57 0.80 -32.50
N GLY A 198 34.34 -0.10 -33.12
CA GLY A 198 35.80 -0.07 -33.00
C GLY A 198 36.57 -1.34 -33.36
N ALA A 199 35.95 -2.37 -33.95
CA ALA A 199 36.67 -3.57 -34.38
C ALA A 199 36.01 -4.28 -35.57
N VAL A 200 35.95 -3.61 -36.72
CA VAL A 200 35.89 -4.22 -38.07
C VAL A 200 36.58 -3.15 -38.95
N GLU A 201 37.76 -3.29 -39.55
CA GLU A 201 38.46 -4.43 -40.14
C GLU A 201 39.95 -4.06 -40.37
N VAL A 202 40.92 -4.69 -39.69
CA VAL A 202 42.28 -4.91 -40.26
C VAL A 202 42.85 -6.20 -39.68
N SER A 203 42.36 -7.35 -40.18
CA SER A 203 43.14 -8.55 -40.53
C SER A 203 42.18 -9.74 -40.64
N GLY A 204 42.31 -10.47 -41.74
CA GLY A 204 41.36 -11.47 -42.21
C GLY A 204 40.98 -12.60 -41.24
N ALA A 205 39.85 -13.21 -41.61
CA ALA A 205 39.33 -14.50 -41.16
C ALA A 205 38.93 -14.61 -39.68
N GLY A 206 37.65 -14.34 -39.42
CA GLY A 206 36.95 -14.79 -38.23
C GLY A 206 35.47 -14.45 -38.36
N SER A 207 34.66 -15.42 -38.77
CA SER A 207 33.21 -15.34 -38.73
C SER A 207 32.77 -15.07 -37.28
N VAL A 208 32.43 -13.82 -36.97
CA VAL A 208 31.64 -13.51 -35.78
C VAL A 208 30.23 -13.99 -36.10
N ASP A 209 29.78 -15.02 -35.39
CA ASP A 209 28.47 -15.62 -35.56
C ASP A 209 27.38 -14.54 -35.58
N LYS A 210 26.66 -14.48 -36.72
CA LYS A 210 25.46 -13.66 -36.94
C LYS A 210 24.27 -14.26 -36.20
N GLU A 211 24.33 -14.37 -34.87
CA GLU A 211 23.10 -14.52 -34.09
C GLU A 211 22.60 -13.13 -33.70
N SER A 212 21.57 -12.67 -34.42
CA SER A 212 20.84 -11.44 -34.11
C SER A 212 20.19 -11.57 -32.72
N MET A 213 20.82 -10.99 -31.71
CA MET A 213 20.40 -11.05 -30.30
C MET A 213 19.14 -10.22 -29.97
N SER A 214 18.55 -9.52 -30.96
CA SER A 214 17.28 -8.80 -30.80
C SER A 214 16.12 -9.70 -30.33
N SER A 215 16.29 -11.02 -30.42
CA SER A 215 15.35 -12.03 -29.93
C SER A 215 15.49 -12.40 -28.45
N ASN A 216 16.51 -11.93 -27.71
CA ASN A 216 16.81 -12.40 -26.34
C ASN A 216 16.57 -11.38 -25.21
N ILE A 217 16.19 -10.13 -25.53
CA ILE A 217 15.83 -9.15 -24.48
C ILE A 217 14.39 -9.43 -24.04
N ASP A 218 14.21 -10.07 -22.90
CA ASP A 218 12.89 -10.31 -22.31
C ASP A 218 12.31 -9.04 -21.66
N GLY A 219 11.95 -8.05 -22.49
CA GLY A 219 11.52 -6.73 -22.05
C GLY A 219 11.01 -5.81 -23.17
N GLU A 220 10.57 -4.59 -22.79
CA GLU A 220 10.19 -3.54 -23.73
C GLU A 220 11.40 -2.66 -24.05
N THR A 221 11.83 -2.63 -25.31
CA THR A 221 12.92 -1.78 -25.79
C THR A 221 12.37 -0.60 -26.58
N THR A 222 12.64 0.62 -26.13
CA THR A 222 12.29 1.86 -26.83
C THR A 222 13.57 2.53 -27.32
N ILE A 223 13.69 2.78 -28.63
CA ILE A 223 14.83 3.48 -29.23
C ILE A 223 14.35 4.84 -29.72
N ALA A 224 14.83 5.91 -29.09
CA ALA A 224 14.60 7.28 -29.53
C ALA A 224 15.84 7.82 -30.24
N VAL A 225 15.70 8.26 -31.48
CA VAL A 225 16.80 8.74 -32.32
C VAL A 225 16.57 10.20 -32.72
N SER A 226 17.62 10.99 -32.71
CA SER A 226 17.65 12.35 -33.23
C SER A 226 18.96 12.59 -33.97
N TRP A 227 18.88 13.06 -35.21
CA TRP A 227 20.05 13.40 -35.99
C TRP A 227 19.98 14.82 -36.58
N ARG A 228 21.15 15.36 -36.89
CA ARG A 228 21.36 16.64 -37.55
C ARG A 228 22.49 16.51 -38.55
N GLY A 229 22.20 16.82 -39.81
CA GLY A 229 23.12 16.69 -40.95
C GLY A 229 22.97 15.34 -41.65
N GLY A 230 23.56 15.22 -42.85
CA GLY A 230 23.59 13.95 -43.60
C GLY A 230 22.31 13.63 -44.38
N GLY A 231 21.31 14.52 -44.34
CA GLY A 231 20.06 14.36 -45.09
C GLY A 231 19.14 13.28 -44.52
N ASP A 232 18.44 12.58 -45.41
CA ASP A 232 17.60 11.44 -45.06
C ASP A 232 18.48 10.20 -44.86
N ILE A 233 19.05 10.09 -43.66
CA ILE A 233 19.87 8.93 -43.25
C ILE A 233 19.03 7.69 -42.96
N LYS A 234 17.70 7.84 -42.92
CA LYS A 234 16.76 6.74 -42.74
C LYS A 234 16.27 6.29 -44.11
N ASP A 235 16.61 5.07 -44.49
CA ASP A 235 16.05 4.43 -45.67
C ASP A 235 14.51 4.37 -45.54
N ALA A 236 13.80 4.78 -46.59
CA ALA A 236 12.33 4.86 -46.62
C ALA A 236 11.65 3.51 -46.33
N THR A 237 12.39 2.40 -46.46
CA THR A 237 11.93 1.04 -46.16
C THR A 237 11.95 0.68 -44.67
N VAL A 238 12.66 1.44 -43.83
CA VAL A 238 12.75 1.18 -42.38
C VAL A 238 11.65 1.96 -41.67
N THR A 239 10.61 1.26 -41.21
CA THR A 239 9.54 1.87 -40.39
C THR A 239 10.01 2.09 -38.95
N ASP A 240 10.71 1.12 -38.36
CA ASP A 240 11.06 1.09 -36.93
C ASP A 240 12.57 1.02 -36.67
N TRP A 241 13.00 1.65 -35.58
CA TRP A 241 14.39 1.58 -35.11
C TRP A 241 14.63 0.30 -34.33
N THR A 242 15.58 -0.51 -34.78
CA THR A 242 16.10 -1.69 -34.07
C THR A 242 17.58 -1.46 -33.76
N LEU A 243 18.17 -2.28 -32.89
CA LEU A 243 19.60 -2.16 -32.57
C LEU A 243 20.48 -2.35 -33.82
N ASP A 244 20.08 -3.24 -34.72
CA ASP A 244 20.82 -3.51 -35.96
C ASP A 244 20.69 -2.35 -36.97
N THR A 245 19.48 -1.80 -37.16
CA THR A 245 19.31 -0.64 -38.05
C THR A 245 19.99 0.60 -37.48
N LEU A 246 19.94 0.79 -36.16
CA LEU A 246 20.65 1.86 -35.47
C LEU A 246 22.16 1.75 -35.69
N LYS A 247 22.75 0.56 -35.47
CA LYS A 247 24.18 0.32 -35.65
C LYS A 247 24.64 0.57 -37.08
N ARG A 248 23.88 0.11 -38.07
CA ARG A 248 24.18 0.31 -39.49
C ARG A 248 24.16 1.79 -39.87
N VAL A 249 23.07 2.49 -39.57
CA VAL A 249 22.91 3.92 -39.89
C VAL A 249 23.98 4.76 -39.19
N ALA A 250 24.32 4.42 -37.94
CA ALA A 250 25.38 5.11 -37.22
C ALA A 250 26.75 4.98 -37.91
N MET A 251 27.10 3.79 -38.44
CA MET A 251 28.35 3.56 -39.18
C MET A 251 28.41 4.30 -40.52
N GLU A 252 27.28 4.39 -41.23
CA GLU A 252 27.18 5.10 -42.51
C GLU A 252 27.10 6.64 -42.33
N PHE A 253 26.78 7.12 -41.12
CA PHE A 253 26.53 8.54 -40.85
C PHE A 253 27.67 9.50 -41.22
N PRO A 254 28.96 9.22 -40.92
CA PRO A 254 30.07 10.11 -41.30
C PRO A 254 30.19 10.33 -42.81
N GLU A 255 29.94 9.29 -43.62
CA GLU A 255 29.99 9.38 -45.08
C GLU A 255 28.89 10.30 -45.62
N HIS A 256 27.67 10.19 -45.07
CA HIS A 256 26.55 11.07 -45.42
C HIS A 256 26.84 12.56 -45.09
N LEU A 257 27.65 12.81 -44.07
CA LEU A 257 28.05 14.15 -43.66
C LEU A 257 29.18 14.76 -44.50
N MET A 258 29.86 13.96 -45.33
CA MET A 258 30.75 14.52 -46.35
C MET A 258 29.95 15.27 -47.42
N ALA A 259 28.75 14.77 -47.75
CA ALA A 259 27.89 15.37 -48.76
C ALA A 259 27.11 16.60 -48.24
N CYS A 260 26.60 16.53 -47.01
CA CYS A 260 25.67 17.53 -46.46
C CYS A 260 26.01 17.93 -45.00
N PRO A 261 27.14 18.63 -44.75
CA PRO A 261 27.45 19.16 -43.42
C PRO A 261 26.51 20.33 -43.08
N ILE A 262 26.12 20.42 -41.80
CA ILE A 262 25.32 21.54 -41.29
C ILE A 262 25.88 22.08 -39.97
N ARG A 263 25.43 23.26 -39.54
CA ARG A 263 25.80 23.81 -38.23
C ARG A 263 25.18 23.00 -37.10
N THR A 264 26.02 22.48 -36.22
CA THR A 264 25.60 21.69 -35.06
C THR A 264 25.63 22.50 -33.77
N HIS A 265 26.65 23.34 -33.59
CA HIS A 265 26.83 24.16 -32.40
C HIS A 265 27.25 25.59 -32.72
N ALA A 266 26.88 26.51 -31.84
CA ALA A 266 27.46 27.84 -31.72
C ALA A 266 28.64 27.81 -30.73
N ILE A 267 29.71 28.52 -31.09
CA ILE A 267 30.85 28.78 -30.23
C ILE A 267 30.56 30.07 -29.46
N LEU A 268 30.60 29.98 -28.14
CA LEU A 268 30.34 31.09 -27.23
C LEU A 268 31.64 31.67 -26.71
N THR A 269 31.71 32.99 -26.62
CA THR A 269 32.86 33.71 -26.07
C THR A 269 32.39 34.70 -24.99
N LYS A 270 33.10 34.75 -23.86
CA LYS A 270 32.77 35.66 -22.75
C LYS A 270 33.13 37.10 -23.12
N TYR A 271 32.27 38.06 -22.78
CA TYR A 271 32.54 39.49 -22.98
C TYR A 271 33.80 39.95 -22.24
N THR A 272 34.10 39.32 -21.09
CA THR A 272 35.31 39.60 -20.29
C THR A 272 36.61 39.26 -21.02
N GLY A 273 36.56 38.54 -22.15
CA GLY A 273 37.71 38.31 -23.03
C GLY A 273 37.97 39.44 -24.04
N LEU A 274 37.07 40.41 -24.18
CA LEU A 274 37.19 41.50 -25.15
C LEU A 274 37.85 42.73 -24.54
N LYS A 275 38.86 43.28 -25.22
CA LYS A 275 39.50 44.53 -24.81
C LYS A 275 38.52 45.71 -24.84
N SER A 276 37.75 45.82 -25.93
CA SER A 276 36.76 46.88 -26.14
C SER A 276 35.70 46.92 -25.03
N PHE A 277 35.35 45.78 -24.43
CA PHE A 277 34.40 45.69 -23.32
C PHE A 277 34.86 46.47 -22.08
N TYR A 278 36.16 46.47 -21.78
CA TYR A 278 36.72 47.21 -20.64
C TYR A 278 36.91 48.71 -20.92
N GLU A 279 37.02 49.08 -22.20
CA GLU A 279 37.19 50.46 -22.67
C GLU A 279 35.87 51.26 -22.64
N GLN A 280 34.71 50.58 -22.64
CA GLN A 280 33.40 51.25 -22.60
C GLN A 280 33.04 51.80 -21.21
N SER A 281 32.32 52.93 -21.20
CA SER A 281 31.75 53.53 -19.99
C SER A 281 30.48 52.81 -19.50
N ILE A 282 29.69 52.24 -20.43
CA ILE A 282 28.51 51.42 -20.15
C ILE A 282 28.95 49.95 -20.15
N LYS A 283 29.52 49.48 -19.03
CA LYS A 283 29.88 48.07 -18.83
C LYS A 283 29.10 47.47 -17.67
N GLY A 284 28.26 46.46 -17.95
CA GLY A 284 27.74 45.61 -16.88
C GLY A 284 28.83 44.70 -16.31
N SER A 285 28.45 43.90 -15.32
CA SER A 285 29.25 42.76 -14.89
C SER A 285 28.54 41.50 -15.37
N PRO A 286 28.96 40.89 -16.50
CA PRO A 286 28.39 39.64 -16.97
C PRO A 286 28.37 38.62 -15.84
N LEU A 287 27.21 38.05 -15.53
CA LEU A 287 27.09 36.99 -14.53
C LEU A 287 27.89 35.75 -14.97
N ASP A 288 28.58 35.13 -14.03
CA ASP A 288 29.36 33.92 -14.29
C ASP A 288 28.58 32.68 -13.85
N TYR A 289 28.31 31.78 -14.80
CA TYR A 289 27.47 30.62 -14.59
C TYR A 289 28.24 29.30 -14.51
N GLU A 290 29.58 29.31 -14.47
CA GLU A 290 30.38 28.07 -14.45
C GLU A 290 29.95 27.12 -13.32
N ASN A 291 29.82 27.63 -12.09
CA ASN A 291 29.34 26.84 -10.94
C ASN A 291 27.82 26.61 -10.97
N ALA A 292 27.07 27.56 -11.53
CA ALA A 292 25.61 27.46 -11.63
C ALA A 292 25.18 26.36 -12.60
N GLY A 293 25.97 26.07 -13.64
CA GLY A 293 25.74 24.98 -14.58
C GLY A 293 25.61 23.63 -13.86
N VAL A 294 26.59 23.29 -13.01
CA VAL A 294 26.59 22.05 -12.21
C VAL A 294 25.35 21.96 -11.31
N TYR A 295 24.98 23.07 -10.66
CA TYR A 295 23.77 23.13 -9.85
C TYR A 295 22.50 22.91 -10.67
N SER A 296 22.41 23.47 -11.87
CA SER A 296 21.24 23.27 -12.75
C SER A 296 21.12 21.84 -13.28
N SER A 297 22.24 21.14 -13.50
CA SER A 297 22.25 19.71 -13.83
C SER A 297 21.69 18.87 -12.66
N ALA A 298 22.11 19.17 -11.42
CA ALA A 298 21.54 18.52 -10.23
C ALA A 298 20.06 18.85 -10.03
N LEU A 299 19.64 20.09 -10.33
CA LEU A 299 18.23 20.48 -10.32
C LEU A 299 17.40 19.73 -11.36
N LEU A 300 17.95 19.48 -12.54
CA LEU A 300 17.27 18.75 -13.60
C LEU A 300 16.96 17.33 -13.15
N ASP A 301 17.96 16.64 -12.59
CA ASP A 301 17.76 15.28 -12.06
C ASP A 301 16.71 15.25 -10.96
N ALA A 302 16.76 16.21 -10.03
CA ALA A 302 15.78 16.33 -8.97
C ALA A 302 14.37 16.61 -9.51
N TYR A 303 14.25 17.52 -10.48
CA TYR A 303 12.99 17.83 -11.16
C TYR A 303 12.39 16.58 -11.82
N MET A 304 13.21 15.77 -12.49
CA MET A 304 12.75 14.53 -13.12
C MET A 304 12.27 13.51 -12.08
N ASP A 305 12.97 13.37 -10.95
CA ASP A 305 12.50 12.50 -9.86
C ASP A 305 11.17 12.98 -9.28
N TYR A 306 11.00 14.30 -9.12
CA TYR A 306 9.73 14.89 -8.68
C TYR A 306 8.58 14.60 -9.64
N LYS A 307 8.83 14.70 -10.95
CA LYS A 307 7.85 14.40 -11.99
C LYS A 307 7.35 12.96 -11.90
N VAL A 308 8.26 12.00 -11.70
CA VAL A 308 7.93 10.57 -11.52
C VAL A 308 7.12 10.35 -10.25
N MET A 309 7.56 10.93 -9.13
CA MET A 309 6.84 10.83 -7.85
C MET A 309 5.43 11.41 -7.95
N TRP A 310 5.28 12.56 -8.61
CA TRP A 310 3.99 13.19 -8.84
C TRP A 310 3.03 12.28 -9.60
N ARG A 311 3.49 11.61 -10.66
CA ARG A 311 2.67 10.62 -11.38
C ARG A 311 2.30 9.42 -10.55
N SER A 312 3.26 8.89 -9.79
CA SER A 312 3.00 7.77 -8.88
C SER A 312 1.93 8.15 -7.85
N ILE A 313 1.97 9.37 -7.32
CA ILE A 313 0.94 9.90 -6.42
C ILE A 313 -0.41 10.02 -7.13
N GLN A 314 -0.46 10.54 -8.35
CA GLN A 314 -1.70 10.64 -9.13
C GLN A 314 -2.30 9.27 -9.43
N GLN A 315 -1.47 8.30 -9.81
CA GLN A 315 -1.91 6.92 -10.03
C GLN A 315 -2.44 6.31 -8.74
N ALA A 316 -1.71 6.45 -7.63
CA ALA A 316 -2.14 5.96 -6.33
C ALA A 316 -3.46 6.58 -5.88
N ALA A 317 -3.64 7.89 -6.07
CA ALA A 317 -4.89 8.58 -5.78
C ALA A 317 -6.05 7.98 -6.59
N SER A 318 -5.87 7.78 -7.90
CA SER A 318 -6.85 7.13 -8.76
C SER A 318 -7.16 5.68 -8.33
N GLU A 319 -6.16 4.89 -7.99
CA GLU A 319 -6.36 3.51 -7.51
C GLU A 319 -7.15 3.48 -6.19
N VAL A 320 -6.92 4.44 -5.30
CA VAL A 320 -7.65 4.57 -4.03
C VAL A 320 -9.10 5.03 -4.26
N GLU A 321 -9.32 6.02 -5.13
CA GLU A 321 -10.66 6.47 -5.53
C GLU A 321 -11.47 5.33 -6.16
N ASN A 322 -10.82 4.46 -6.93
CA ASN A 322 -11.43 3.28 -7.54
C ASN A 322 -11.53 2.06 -6.59
N GLY A 323 -11.13 2.20 -5.32
CA GLY A 323 -11.15 1.13 -4.32
C GLY A 323 -10.27 -0.08 -4.70
N GLN A 324 -9.20 0.15 -5.47
CA GLN A 324 -8.21 -0.86 -5.86
C GLN A 324 -7.01 -0.89 -4.91
N SER A 325 -6.72 0.23 -4.24
CA SER A 325 -5.57 0.38 -3.34
C SER A 325 -5.96 1.11 -2.06
N THR A 326 -5.21 0.87 -0.99
CA THR A 326 -5.30 1.62 0.27
C THR A 326 -3.97 2.32 0.55
N LEU A 327 -4.02 3.45 1.26
CA LEU A 327 -2.83 4.21 1.66
C LEU A 327 -2.55 3.96 3.13
N THR A 328 -1.33 3.54 3.45
CA THR A 328 -0.83 3.47 4.81
C THR A 328 0.25 4.51 5.01
N ALA A 329 0.16 5.26 6.12
CA ALA A 329 1.24 6.16 6.50
C ALA A 329 2.49 5.32 6.80
N LYS A 330 3.67 5.78 6.34
CA LYS A 330 4.92 5.15 6.71
C LYS A 330 5.18 5.35 8.21
N ASP A 331 5.73 4.32 8.85
CA ASP A 331 6.18 4.42 10.23
C ASP A 331 7.23 5.54 10.38
N ALA A 332 7.28 6.15 11.56
CA ALA A 332 8.24 7.19 11.87
C ALA A 332 9.66 6.61 11.86
N LEU A 333 10.38 6.79 10.75
CA LEU A 333 11.79 6.41 10.65
C LEU A 333 12.61 7.29 11.60
N PRO A 334 13.51 6.71 12.43
CA PRO A 334 14.37 7.47 13.35
C PRO A 334 15.19 8.56 12.63
N GLU A 335 15.69 8.25 11.42
CA GLU A 335 16.46 9.19 10.59
C GLU A 335 15.68 10.47 10.23
N LEU A 336 14.35 10.42 10.13
CA LEU A 336 13.52 11.61 9.88
C LEU A 336 13.45 12.51 11.11
N ALA A 337 13.59 11.96 12.33
CA ALA A 337 13.58 12.74 13.56
C ALA A 337 14.88 13.55 13.72
N ASP A 338 16.02 12.96 13.36
CA ASP A 338 17.32 13.64 13.37
C ASP A 338 17.36 14.75 12.32
N LEU A 339 16.94 14.46 11.08
CA LEU A 339 16.80 15.45 10.00
C LEU A 339 15.87 16.61 10.38
N LYS A 340 14.76 16.32 11.07
CA LYS A 340 13.84 17.35 11.55
C LYS A 340 14.49 18.25 12.61
N THR A 341 15.28 17.66 13.50
CA THR A 341 15.99 18.39 14.56
C THR A 341 17.08 19.27 13.96
N GLU A 342 17.85 18.74 13.01
CA GLU A 342 18.89 19.47 12.30
C GLU A 342 18.30 20.62 11.47
N ALA A 343 17.23 20.37 10.71
CA ALA A 343 16.55 21.40 9.93
C ALA A 343 15.99 22.54 10.81
N LYS A 344 15.50 22.20 12.01
CA LYS A 344 15.00 23.19 12.98
C LYS A 344 16.14 24.00 13.59
N ALA A 345 17.23 23.36 14.03
CA ALA A 345 18.40 24.03 14.57
C ALA A 345 19.04 24.97 13.53
N TYR A 346 19.11 24.52 12.28
CA TYR A 346 19.60 25.31 11.16
C TYR A 346 18.71 26.54 10.88
N TYR A 347 17.39 26.36 10.87
CA TYR A 347 16.44 27.46 10.73
C TYR A 347 16.56 28.50 11.86
N GLU A 348 16.65 28.05 13.11
CA GLU A 348 16.79 28.94 14.27
C GLU A 348 18.09 29.76 14.20
N LYS A 349 19.20 29.13 13.76
CA LYS A 349 20.46 29.82 13.50
C LYS A 349 20.30 30.91 12.43
N GLN A 350 19.70 30.56 11.29
CA GLN A 350 19.48 31.51 10.17
C GLN A 350 18.54 32.66 10.56
N LEU A 351 17.49 32.38 11.34
CA LEU A 351 16.59 33.39 11.87
C LEU A 351 17.32 34.37 12.79
N GLY A 352 18.24 33.87 13.62
CA GLY A 352 19.11 34.71 14.46
C GLY A 352 20.01 35.64 13.64
N GLU A 353 20.68 35.10 12.61
CA GLU A 353 21.54 35.88 11.70
C GLU A 353 20.74 36.94 10.91
N TYR A 354 19.55 36.61 10.44
CA TYR A 354 18.65 37.54 9.75
C TYR A 354 18.21 38.69 10.68
N GLN A 355 17.77 38.36 11.91
CA GLN A 355 17.37 39.36 12.89
C GLN A 355 18.53 40.28 13.31
N GLN A 356 19.75 39.75 13.40
CA GLN A 356 20.95 40.55 13.66
C GLN A 356 21.24 41.52 12.51
N LYS A 357 21.20 41.06 11.25
CA LYS A 357 21.37 41.93 10.08
C LYS A 357 20.28 43.00 9.99
N GLN A 358 19.04 42.66 10.31
CA GLN A 358 17.91 43.59 10.34
C GLN A 358 18.13 44.69 11.39
N ARG A 359 18.56 44.32 12.62
CA ARG A 359 18.90 45.31 13.66
C ARG A 359 20.10 46.18 13.27
N ALA A 360 21.12 45.60 12.62
CA ALA A 360 22.28 46.34 12.17
C ALA A 360 21.94 47.38 11.09
N LEU A 361 21.04 47.07 10.15
CA LEU A 361 20.53 48.03 9.17
C LEU A 361 19.70 49.14 9.82
N GLN A 362 18.87 48.81 10.81
CA GLN A 362 18.06 49.79 11.55
C GLN A 362 18.89 50.71 12.46
N ALA A 363 20.07 50.26 12.89
CA ALA A 363 21.01 51.02 13.72
C ALA A 363 22.01 51.87 12.91
N ALA A 364 21.99 51.80 11.57
CA ALA A 364 22.87 52.62 10.74
C ALA A 364 22.41 54.09 10.78
N PRO A 365 23.29 55.06 11.11
CA PRO A 365 22.90 56.46 11.23
C PRO A 365 22.47 57.02 9.87
N THR A 366 21.24 57.51 9.79
CA THR A 366 20.75 58.30 8.66
C THR A 366 21.42 59.67 8.73
N THR A 367 22.54 59.86 8.03
CA THR A 367 23.13 61.19 7.84
C THR A 367 22.28 61.97 6.84
N THR A 368 21.20 62.55 7.34
CA THR A 368 20.59 63.75 6.76
C THR A 368 20.95 64.91 7.67
N ASP A 369 22.04 65.60 7.35
CA ASP A 369 22.26 66.97 7.82
C ASP A 369 22.66 67.87 6.63
N PRO A 370 21.78 68.77 6.17
CA PRO A 370 22.01 69.63 5.02
C PRO A 370 22.70 70.92 5.45
N LYS A 371 24.03 70.92 5.65
CA LYS A 371 24.82 72.16 5.77
C LYS A 371 26.34 71.92 5.69
N ALA A 372 26.86 71.88 4.45
CA ALA A 372 28.18 72.41 4.10
C ALA A 372 28.35 72.36 2.57
N ILE A 373 28.13 73.49 1.91
CA ILE A 373 28.51 73.70 0.50
C ILE A 373 29.68 74.68 0.52
N GLN A 374 30.87 74.24 0.10
CA GLN A 374 31.85 75.04 -0.64
C GLN A 374 32.65 74.14 -1.62
N PRO A 375 33.17 74.68 -2.74
CA PRO A 375 33.44 73.90 -3.95
C PRO A 375 34.92 73.69 -4.32
N ALA A 376 35.13 72.64 -5.14
CA ALA A 376 36.26 72.31 -6.04
C ALA A 376 37.38 71.37 -5.51
N PRO A 377 38.12 70.63 -6.38
CA PRO A 377 37.79 70.06 -7.71
C PRO A 377 37.95 68.51 -7.77
N GLN A 378 37.39 67.93 -8.84
CA GLN A 378 37.47 66.54 -9.31
C GLN A 378 38.59 65.65 -8.74
N GLN A 379 38.20 64.62 -7.98
CA GLN A 379 38.97 63.38 -7.82
C GLN A 379 38.02 62.25 -7.40
N THR A 380 38.03 61.17 -8.19
CA THR A 380 37.50 59.82 -7.93
C THR A 380 36.15 59.74 -7.22
N ALA A 381 35.10 59.47 -8.00
CA ALA A 381 33.82 59.01 -7.45
C ALA A 381 34.07 57.83 -6.48
N PRO A 382 33.71 57.94 -5.20
CA PRO A 382 33.68 56.80 -4.31
C PRO A 382 32.63 55.83 -4.86
N VAL A 383 33.03 54.57 -5.00
CA VAL A 383 32.11 53.44 -5.17
C VAL A 383 31.04 53.58 -4.08
N VAL A 384 29.83 53.96 -4.48
CA VAL A 384 28.65 53.82 -3.61
C VAL A 384 28.58 52.33 -3.31
N PRO A 385 28.73 51.88 -2.05
CA PRO A 385 28.50 50.48 -1.74
C PRO A 385 27.07 50.21 -2.14
N ALA A 386 26.86 49.25 -3.05
CA ALA A 386 25.53 48.72 -3.31
C ALA A 386 24.87 48.49 -1.95
N GLN A 387 23.79 49.22 -1.67
CA GLN A 387 22.98 48.99 -0.47
C GLN A 387 22.68 47.50 -0.49
N GLN A 388 23.29 46.75 0.44
CA GLN A 388 23.05 45.33 0.58
C GLN A 388 21.57 45.19 0.92
N ALA A 389 20.76 44.87 -0.08
CA ALA A 389 19.37 44.55 0.13
C ALA A 389 19.33 43.44 1.19
N LEU A 390 18.45 43.61 2.18
CA LEU A 390 18.27 42.61 3.23
C LEU A 390 17.92 41.28 2.54
N PRO A 391 18.64 40.17 2.79
CA PRO A 391 18.30 38.88 2.21
C PRO A 391 16.86 38.49 2.60
N ASP A 392 16.18 37.68 1.79
CA ASP A 392 14.82 37.23 2.10
C ASP A 392 14.74 36.57 3.49
N ALA A 393 13.64 36.80 4.21
CA ALA A 393 13.45 36.24 5.54
C ALA A 393 13.48 34.69 5.50
N PRO A 394 14.18 34.04 6.45
CA PRO A 394 14.21 32.58 6.50
C PRO A 394 12.81 32.03 6.76
N MET A 395 12.36 31.07 5.95
CA MET A 395 11.08 30.37 6.15
C MET A 395 11.21 29.22 7.15
N PRO A 396 10.19 28.99 8.02
CA PRO A 396 10.20 27.89 8.97
C PRO A 396 10.24 26.53 8.24
N PRO A 397 10.97 25.53 8.78
CA PRO A 397 11.00 24.19 8.21
C PRO A 397 9.60 23.58 8.32
N ASN A 398 9.09 23.02 7.21
CA ASN A 398 7.85 22.25 7.23
C ASN A 398 7.96 21.09 8.23
N ASN A 399 6.81 20.67 8.78
CA ASN A 399 6.72 19.44 9.53
C ASN A 399 7.13 18.26 8.62
N ILE A 400 8.36 17.75 8.82
CA ILE A 400 8.87 16.51 8.23
C ILE A 400 8.15 15.35 8.94
N VAL A 401 6.89 15.17 8.59
CA VAL A 401 6.00 14.14 9.12
C VAL A 401 5.42 13.41 7.92
N PRO A 402 5.28 12.08 7.96
CA PRO A 402 4.61 11.32 6.90
C PRO A 402 3.29 11.99 6.51
N LEU A 403 3.07 12.19 5.22
CA LEU A 403 1.91 12.90 4.71
C LEU A 403 0.63 12.11 5.06
N GLN A 404 -0.27 12.74 5.81
CA GLN A 404 -1.60 12.19 6.09
C GLN A 404 -2.53 12.43 4.91
N GLY A 405 -3.41 11.47 4.61
CA GLY A 405 -4.16 11.34 3.36
C GLY A 405 -5.16 12.45 2.98
N LYS A 406 -5.10 13.65 3.56
CA LYS A 406 -6.05 14.75 3.28
C LYS A 406 -5.42 16.11 2.95
N SER A 407 -4.10 16.28 2.97
CA SER A 407 -3.50 17.61 2.77
C SER A 407 -2.26 17.57 1.87
N PHE A 408 -2.49 17.78 0.57
CA PHE A 408 -1.43 18.00 -0.41
C PHE A 408 -1.30 19.51 -0.70
N ARG A 409 -0.40 20.19 0.01
CA ARG A 409 0.11 21.51 -0.39
C ARG A 409 1.61 21.58 -0.12
N PRO A 410 2.48 21.28 -1.11
CA PRO A 410 3.91 21.46 -0.91
C PRO A 410 4.23 22.96 -0.99
N GLY A 411 4.40 23.59 0.17
CA GLY A 411 4.89 24.97 0.30
C GLY A 411 6.39 25.10 0.01
N ARG A 412 6.85 24.68 -1.18
CA ARG A 412 8.22 24.91 -1.65
C ARG A 412 8.21 25.47 -3.06
N SER A 413 9.18 26.32 -3.37
CA SER A 413 9.37 26.84 -4.72
C SER A 413 9.67 25.67 -5.68
N PRO A 414 8.83 25.37 -6.68
CA PRO A 414 9.14 24.36 -7.70
C PRO A 414 10.54 24.58 -8.30
N PRO A 415 11.26 23.52 -8.74
CA PRO A 415 12.60 23.64 -9.32
C PRO A 415 12.73 24.72 -10.41
N ARG A 416 11.65 24.98 -11.16
CA ARG A 416 11.55 26.09 -12.11
C ARG A 416 11.83 27.47 -11.49
N LEU A 417 11.24 27.79 -10.34
CA LEU A 417 11.48 29.07 -9.65
C LEU A 417 12.91 29.19 -9.15
N GLN A 418 13.57 28.06 -8.86
CA GLN A 418 14.99 28.09 -8.51
C GLN A 418 15.88 28.35 -9.71
N VAL A 419 15.55 27.80 -10.88
CA VAL A 419 16.26 28.12 -12.12
C VAL A 419 16.18 29.61 -12.42
N ASP A 420 15.00 30.24 -12.24
CA ASP A 420 14.84 31.68 -12.47
C ASP A 420 15.61 32.53 -11.45
N ALA A 421 15.68 32.09 -10.19
CA ALA A 421 16.50 32.73 -9.17
C ALA A 421 18.00 32.64 -9.50
N VAL A 422 18.50 31.45 -9.87
CA VAL A 422 19.92 31.25 -10.23
C VAL A 422 20.29 31.96 -11.53
N ALA A 423 19.37 32.04 -12.49
CA ALA A 423 19.56 32.81 -13.71
C ALA A 423 19.78 34.31 -13.40
N SER A 424 19.11 34.82 -12.37
CA SER A 424 19.20 36.23 -11.95
C SER A 424 20.41 36.50 -11.06
N ASP A 425 20.78 35.54 -10.20
CA ASP A 425 21.98 35.60 -9.36
C ASP A 425 22.62 34.20 -9.24
N PRO A 426 23.73 33.92 -9.95
CA PRO A 426 24.40 32.63 -9.91
C PRO A 426 24.98 32.28 -8.55
N LYS A 427 25.25 33.27 -7.69
CA LYS A 427 25.82 33.02 -6.35
C LYS A 427 24.87 32.21 -5.48
N ILE A 428 23.57 32.28 -5.77
CA ILE A 428 22.53 31.47 -5.16
C ILE A 428 22.81 29.96 -5.31
N ALA A 429 23.47 29.53 -6.39
CA ALA A 429 23.82 28.13 -6.60
C ALA A 429 24.88 27.62 -5.61
N CYS A 430 25.71 28.53 -5.08
CA CYS A 430 26.81 28.21 -4.17
C CYS A 430 26.56 28.70 -2.74
N ASP A 431 25.36 29.22 -2.43
CA ASP A 431 25.03 29.74 -1.11
C ASP A 431 24.60 28.60 -0.16
N PRO A 432 25.45 28.18 0.80
CA PRO A 432 25.10 27.15 1.74
C PRO A 432 24.02 27.63 2.73
N SER A 433 23.87 28.95 2.92
CA SER A 433 22.97 29.56 3.91
C SER A 433 21.49 29.61 3.46
N ARG A 434 21.21 29.23 2.21
CA ARG A 434 19.91 29.42 1.56
C ARG A 434 18.79 28.58 2.18
N THR A 435 17.70 29.23 2.56
CA THR A 435 16.49 28.59 3.14
C THR A 435 15.49 28.05 2.12
N CYS A 436 15.49 28.57 0.89
CA CYS A 436 14.59 28.15 -0.19
C CYS A 436 15.12 26.96 -1.02
N GLN A 437 15.73 25.95 -0.38
CA GLN A 437 16.16 24.73 -1.07
C GLN A 437 14.97 23.76 -1.23
N TYR A 438 14.85 23.17 -2.42
CA TYR A 438 13.87 22.12 -2.69
C TYR A 438 14.14 20.94 -1.75
N LEU A 439 13.11 20.17 -1.39
CA LEU A 439 13.38 18.97 -0.59
C LEU A 439 14.17 18.00 -1.46
N SER A 440 15.18 17.31 -0.95
CA SER A 440 15.81 16.28 -1.77
C SER A 440 14.74 15.25 -2.16
N PRO A 441 14.69 14.77 -3.42
CA PRO A 441 13.72 13.77 -3.84
C PRO A 441 13.74 12.53 -2.94
N ALA A 442 14.92 12.13 -2.47
CA ALA A 442 15.10 11.03 -1.52
C ALA A 442 14.32 11.25 -0.21
N VAL A 443 14.46 12.42 0.42
CA VAL A 443 13.71 12.74 1.65
C VAL A 443 12.22 12.87 1.35
N PHE A 444 11.83 13.45 0.22
CA PHE A 444 10.42 13.52 -0.16
C PHE A 444 9.79 12.13 -0.34
N ARG A 445 10.50 11.14 -0.93
CA ARG A 445 10.01 9.74 -1.03
C ARG A 445 9.73 9.10 0.32
N LEU A 446 10.47 9.48 1.37
CA LEU A 446 10.23 9.00 2.73
C LEU A 446 8.94 9.56 3.32
N LEU A 447 8.47 10.72 2.84
CA LEU A 447 7.24 11.37 3.31
C LEU A 447 5.97 10.89 2.59
N ILE A 448 6.11 10.27 1.41
CA ILE A 448 4.98 9.75 0.63
C ILE A 448 4.45 8.45 1.29
N PRO A 449 3.12 8.29 1.48
CA PRO A 449 2.51 7.09 2.02
C PRO A 449 2.74 5.85 1.14
N THR A 450 2.68 4.66 1.74
CA THR A 450 2.82 3.39 1.03
C THR A 450 1.49 2.99 0.41
N VAL A 451 1.52 2.56 -0.85
CA VAL A 451 0.33 2.10 -1.59
C VAL A 451 0.25 0.57 -1.48
N THR A 452 -0.81 0.07 -0.87
CA THR A 452 -1.09 -1.37 -0.75
C THR A 452 -2.29 -1.73 -1.62
N LYS A 453 -2.06 -2.56 -2.66
CA LYS A 453 -3.12 -3.05 -3.54
C LYS A 453 -4.07 -3.97 -2.76
N VAL A 454 -5.36 -3.66 -2.84
CA VAL A 454 -6.43 -4.49 -2.29
C VAL A 454 -6.62 -5.68 -3.23
N ASN A 455 -6.16 -6.85 -2.81
CA ASN A 455 -6.37 -8.09 -3.56
C ASN A 455 -7.84 -8.52 -3.42
N LYS A 456 -8.71 -7.96 -4.26
CA LYS A 456 -10.14 -8.28 -4.30
C LYS A 456 -10.40 -9.78 -4.44
N SER A 457 -9.51 -10.55 -5.07
CA SER A 457 -9.62 -12.02 -5.15
C SER A 457 -9.45 -12.71 -3.80
N LYS A 458 -8.45 -12.30 -3.00
CA LYS A 458 -8.22 -12.87 -1.66
C LYS A 458 -9.29 -12.45 -0.66
N GLU A 459 -9.78 -11.22 -0.76
CA GLU A 459 -10.89 -10.76 0.09
C GLU A 459 -12.22 -11.41 -0.31
N ALA A 460 -12.47 -11.62 -1.61
CA ALA A 460 -13.63 -12.38 -2.08
C ALA A 460 -13.54 -13.87 -1.72
N GLU A 461 -12.37 -14.50 -1.82
CA GLU A 461 -12.15 -15.87 -1.35
C GLU A 461 -12.30 -15.97 0.17
N ALA A 462 -11.79 -15.01 0.94
CA ALA A 462 -11.95 -14.97 2.39
C ALA A 462 -13.41 -14.73 2.80
N ALA A 463 -14.13 -13.84 2.10
CA ALA A 463 -15.54 -13.59 2.32
C ALA A 463 -16.42 -14.79 1.91
N ALA A 464 -16.09 -15.46 0.80
CA ALA A 464 -16.76 -16.69 0.37
C ALA A 464 -16.50 -17.84 1.34
N ALA A 465 -15.26 -18.00 1.83
CA ALA A 465 -14.92 -18.98 2.86
C ALA A 465 -15.61 -18.69 4.20
N ALA A 466 -15.73 -17.42 4.59
CA ALA A 466 -16.47 -17.02 5.78
C ALA A 466 -17.98 -17.25 5.62
N ALA A 467 -18.55 -16.95 4.46
CA ALA A 467 -19.96 -17.22 4.15
C ALA A 467 -20.26 -18.72 4.11
N ALA A 468 -19.37 -19.54 3.55
CA ALA A 468 -19.49 -20.99 3.57
C ALA A 468 -19.47 -21.55 5.00
N LYS A 469 -18.54 -21.08 5.85
CA LYS A 469 -18.51 -21.45 7.28
C LYS A 469 -19.76 -21.00 8.04
N ALA A 470 -20.30 -19.81 7.74
CA ALA A 470 -21.53 -19.33 8.34
C ALA A 470 -22.73 -20.20 7.92
N LEU A 471 -22.84 -20.56 6.64
CA LEU A 471 -23.89 -21.43 6.13
C LEU A 471 -23.78 -22.86 6.72
N GLU A 472 -22.58 -23.40 6.87
CA GLU A 472 -22.35 -24.68 7.57
C GLU A 472 -22.80 -24.61 9.03
N SER A 473 -22.47 -23.52 9.74
CA SER A 473 -22.89 -23.33 11.13
C SER A 473 -24.40 -23.19 11.28
N GLU A 474 -25.06 -22.52 10.33
CA GLU A 474 -26.52 -22.38 10.31
C GLU A 474 -27.22 -23.72 9.99
N THR A 475 -26.62 -24.51 9.09
CA THR A 475 -27.10 -25.86 8.77
C THR A 475 -26.98 -26.80 9.98
N GLN A 476 -25.85 -26.75 10.70
CA GLN A 476 -25.66 -27.49 11.96
C GLN A 476 -26.65 -27.05 13.03
N LEU A 477 -26.91 -25.74 13.16
CA LEU A 477 -27.89 -25.21 14.11
C LEU A 477 -29.30 -25.71 13.80
N ASN A 478 -29.69 -25.77 12.52
CA ASN A 478 -30.99 -26.27 12.09
C ASN A 478 -31.13 -27.79 12.30
N GLN A 479 -30.06 -28.56 12.08
CA GLN A 479 -30.02 -29.99 12.40
C GLN A 479 -30.20 -30.22 13.91
N LEU A 480 -29.46 -29.49 14.75
CA LEU A 480 -29.57 -29.57 16.21
C LEU A 480 -30.95 -29.16 16.74
N LYS A 481 -31.59 -28.15 16.12
CA LYS A 481 -32.97 -27.77 16.46
C LYS A 481 -33.96 -28.89 16.11
N THR A 482 -33.79 -29.53 14.96
CA THR A 482 -34.63 -30.65 14.52
C THR A 482 -34.47 -31.86 15.44
N GLU A 483 -33.24 -32.15 15.85
CA GLU A 483 -32.94 -33.24 16.78
C GLU A 483 -33.49 -32.95 18.19
N ASN A 484 -33.35 -31.73 18.69
CA ASN A 484 -33.97 -31.31 19.95
C ASN A 484 -35.50 -31.45 19.92
N ALA A 485 -36.15 -31.07 18.82
CA ALA A 485 -37.60 -31.23 18.68
C ALA A 485 -38.01 -32.72 18.72
N LYS A 486 -37.21 -33.61 18.12
CA LYS A 486 -37.44 -35.07 18.20
C LYS A 486 -37.26 -35.60 19.62
N LEU A 487 -36.19 -35.19 20.31
CA LEU A 487 -35.93 -35.60 21.69
C LEU A 487 -37.01 -35.09 22.65
N GLN A 488 -37.46 -33.84 22.51
CA GLN A 488 -38.56 -33.29 23.32
C GLN A 488 -39.85 -34.08 23.13
N LYS A 489 -40.16 -34.50 21.90
CA LYS A 489 -41.30 -35.38 21.61
C LYS A 489 -41.15 -36.73 22.31
N GLN A 490 -39.98 -37.36 22.23
CA GLN A 490 -39.71 -38.63 22.94
C GLN A 490 -39.83 -38.49 24.46
N VAL A 491 -39.37 -37.38 25.04
CA VAL A 491 -39.52 -37.11 26.48
C VAL A 491 -40.99 -36.92 26.86
N ALA A 492 -41.77 -36.22 26.04
CA ALA A 492 -43.21 -36.05 26.27
C ALA A 492 -43.96 -37.38 26.18
N ASP A 493 -43.63 -38.22 25.19
CA ASP A 493 -44.21 -39.55 25.01
C ASP A 493 -43.83 -40.48 26.18
N ALA A 494 -42.58 -40.42 26.66
CA ALA A 494 -42.12 -41.17 27.83
C ALA A 494 -42.76 -40.69 29.15
N ALA A 495 -42.98 -39.37 29.30
CA ALA A 495 -43.68 -38.80 30.45
C ALA A 495 -45.16 -39.19 30.46
N ALA A 496 -45.82 -39.20 29.29
CA ALA A 496 -47.18 -39.68 29.12
C ALA A 496 -47.29 -41.17 29.47
N PHE A 497 -46.34 -41.99 29.01
CA PHE A 497 -46.26 -43.42 29.36
C PHE A 497 -46.04 -43.66 30.86
N LYS A 498 -45.14 -42.89 31.50
CA LYS A 498 -44.90 -42.98 32.95
C LYS A 498 -46.14 -42.62 33.78
N SER A 499 -46.94 -41.65 33.33
CA SER A 499 -48.19 -41.26 33.99
C SER A 499 -49.31 -42.31 33.85
N GLN A 500 -49.24 -43.19 32.84
CA GLN A 500 -50.23 -44.25 32.60
C GLN A 500 -49.91 -45.57 33.32
N VAL A 501 -48.68 -45.79 33.79
CA VAL A 501 -48.22 -47.13 34.25
C VAL A 501 -47.93 -47.25 35.75
N SER A 502 -48.01 -46.20 36.59
CA SER A 502 -47.82 -46.40 38.04
C SER A 502 -48.61 -45.42 38.95
N PRO A 503 -49.74 -45.86 39.52
CA PRO A 503 -50.31 -45.24 40.72
C PRO A 503 -49.73 -45.75 42.04
N TYR A 504 -48.89 -46.80 42.05
CA TYR A 504 -48.59 -47.56 43.28
C TYR A 504 -47.08 -47.76 43.51
N ASP A 505 -46.43 -46.76 44.11
CA ASP A 505 -45.02 -46.80 44.53
C ASP A 505 -44.84 -47.61 45.84
N GLY A 506 -44.98 -48.93 45.79
CA GLY A 506 -44.27 -49.91 46.65
C GLY A 506 -44.25 -49.70 48.16
N TRP A 507 -45.19 -48.92 48.68
CA TRP A 507 -45.22 -48.48 50.06
C TRP A 507 -45.85 -49.55 50.95
N CYS A 508 -45.32 -49.73 52.15
CA CYS A 508 -45.85 -50.66 53.15
C CYS A 508 -46.08 -49.89 54.46
N PRO A 509 -47.28 -49.95 55.08
CA PRO A 509 -47.63 -49.14 56.25
C PRO A 509 -46.90 -49.51 57.54
N VAL A 510 -46.28 -50.70 57.58
CA VAL A 510 -45.65 -51.28 58.78
C VAL A 510 -44.35 -52.00 58.39
N LYS A 511 -43.51 -52.30 59.39
CA LYS A 511 -42.28 -53.07 59.16
C LYS A 511 -42.63 -54.48 58.66
N LEU A 512 -41.86 -54.95 57.68
CA LEU A 512 -42.01 -56.31 57.14
C LEU A 512 -41.63 -57.34 58.21
N ASN A 513 -42.25 -58.52 58.12
CA ASN A 513 -42.02 -59.66 59.01
C ASN A 513 -42.30 -59.41 60.50
N THR A 514 -43.03 -58.36 60.87
CA THR A 514 -43.50 -58.15 62.24
C THR A 514 -44.96 -58.63 62.41
N PRO A 515 -45.34 -59.12 63.60
CA PRO A 515 -46.74 -59.42 63.90
C PRO A 515 -47.58 -58.15 63.89
N ILE A 516 -48.57 -58.11 63.01
CA ILE A 516 -49.46 -56.98 62.78
C ILE A 516 -50.92 -57.37 63.03
N ARG A 517 -51.75 -56.35 63.21
CA ARG A 517 -53.21 -56.44 63.29
C ARG A 517 -53.81 -55.56 62.20
N ILE A 518 -54.81 -56.09 61.50
CA ILE A 518 -55.53 -55.38 60.44
C ILE A 518 -56.93 -55.09 60.98
N ARG A 519 -57.24 -53.81 61.18
CA ARG A 519 -58.52 -53.35 61.76
C ARG A 519 -59.29 -52.54 60.74
N SER A 520 -60.56 -52.85 60.55
CA SER A 520 -61.41 -52.05 59.66
C SER A 520 -61.62 -50.65 60.22
N VAL A 521 -61.54 -49.64 59.35
CA VAL A 521 -61.90 -48.27 59.71
C VAL A 521 -63.40 -48.16 60.02
N LEU A 522 -64.24 -48.89 59.28
CA LEU A 522 -65.70 -48.88 59.42
C LEU A 522 -66.18 -49.60 60.69
N SER A 523 -65.91 -50.90 60.81
CA SER A 523 -66.51 -51.74 61.86
C SER A 523 -65.73 -51.69 63.18
N LYS A 524 -64.51 -51.14 63.17
CA LYS A 524 -63.56 -51.16 64.31
C LYS A 524 -63.16 -52.58 64.76
N LYS A 525 -63.47 -53.59 63.94
CA LYS A 525 -63.14 -55.00 64.21
C LYS A 525 -61.86 -55.41 63.49
N CYS A 526 -61.21 -56.43 64.04
CA CYS A 526 -59.97 -56.96 63.52
C CYS A 526 -60.23 -58.14 62.61
N VAL A 527 -59.52 -58.19 61.50
CA VAL A 527 -59.47 -59.39 60.66
C VAL A 527 -59.04 -60.56 61.55
N THR A 528 -59.73 -61.68 61.42
CA THR A 528 -59.54 -62.91 62.20
C THR A 528 -59.53 -64.08 61.25
N TRP A 529 -58.49 -64.90 61.39
CA TRP A 529 -58.17 -66.01 60.50
C TRP A 529 -58.71 -67.32 61.09
N LEU A 530 -60.00 -67.60 60.90
CA LEU A 530 -60.62 -68.82 61.42
C LEU A 530 -60.32 -70.04 60.52
N GLY A 531 -60.13 -71.22 61.13
CA GLY A 531 -59.73 -72.45 60.44
C GLY A 531 -60.72 -73.01 59.39
N ALA A 532 -61.91 -72.41 59.25
CA ALA A 532 -62.93 -72.80 58.28
C ALA A 532 -62.67 -72.28 56.84
N GLY A 533 -61.48 -71.71 56.58
CA GLY A 533 -61.05 -71.30 55.23
C GLY A 533 -61.63 -69.96 54.77
N THR A 534 -62.32 -69.21 55.63
CA THR A 534 -62.87 -67.88 55.34
C THR A 534 -62.21 -66.82 56.21
N LEU A 535 -61.94 -65.66 55.62
CA LEU A 535 -61.44 -64.49 56.33
C LEU A 535 -62.62 -63.70 56.90
N ASN A 536 -62.68 -63.50 58.22
CA ASN A 536 -63.77 -62.79 58.88
C ASN A 536 -63.23 -61.64 59.75
N GLN A 537 -64.10 -60.77 60.25
CA GLN A 537 -63.75 -59.78 61.28
C GLN A 537 -64.36 -60.13 62.63
N HIS A 538 -63.62 -59.95 63.72
CA HIS A 538 -64.15 -60.06 65.08
C HIS A 538 -63.70 -58.90 65.96
N ASN A 539 -64.36 -58.74 67.12
CA ASN A 539 -63.91 -57.81 68.15
C ASN A 539 -62.42 -57.97 68.47
N ILE A 540 -61.77 -56.86 68.80
CA ILE A 540 -60.35 -56.84 69.14
C ILE A 540 -60.07 -57.75 70.34
N GLY A 541 -59.07 -58.62 70.21
CA GLY A 541 -58.63 -59.50 71.29
C GLY A 541 -57.20 -59.99 71.09
N ASP A 542 -56.65 -60.65 72.11
CA ASP A 542 -55.30 -61.24 72.06
C ASP A 542 -55.26 -62.63 71.39
N ASP A 543 -56.24 -62.90 70.52
CA ASP A 543 -56.35 -64.17 69.82
C ASP A 543 -55.18 -64.34 68.83
N PRO A 544 -54.43 -65.46 68.87
CA PRO A 544 -53.42 -65.77 67.85
C PRO A 544 -53.98 -65.76 66.41
N TYR A 545 -55.28 -66.00 66.23
CA TYR A 545 -55.94 -65.90 64.93
C TYR A 545 -56.08 -64.48 64.41
N GLN A 546 -55.80 -63.42 65.19
CA GLN A 546 -55.79 -62.02 64.74
C GLN A 546 -54.39 -61.50 64.37
N LYS A 547 -53.35 -62.36 64.46
CA LYS A 547 -51.96 -62.02 64.14
C LYS A 547 -51.65 -62.32 62.67
N ALA A 548 -51.37 -61.27 61.90
CA ALA A 548 -50.85 -61.38 60.55
C ALA A 548 -49.39 -60.93 60.45
N SER A 549 -48.73 -61.23 59.33
CA SER A 549 -47.40 -60.71 58.99
C SER A 549 -47.35 -60.39 57.49
N ILE A 550 -46.70 -59.29 57.13
CA ILE A 550 -46.47 -58.87 55.74
C ILE A 550 -45.06 -59.28 55.32
N HIS A 551 -44.94 -59.98 54.20
CA HIS A 551 -43.67 -60.41 53.62
C HIS A 551 -43.49 -59.77 52.24
N SER A 552 -42.31 -59.19 51.98
CA SER A 552 -41.93 -58.68 50.65
C SER A 552 -41.11 -59.72 49.90
N GLN A 553 -41.30 -59.82 48.58
CA GLN A 553 -40.36 -60.54 47.72
C GLN A 553 -39.34 -59.54 47.13
N THR A 554 -38.08 -59.94 47.04
CA THR A 554 -36.91 -59.07 46.82
C THR A 554 -36.79 -58.42 45.44
N THR A 555 -37.85 -58.39 44.63
CA THR A 555 -37.81 -57.85 43.26
C THR A 555 -39.10 -57.19 42.77
N TYR A 556 -40.18 -57.16 43.56
CA TYR A 556 -41.46 -56.59 43.13
C TYR A 556 -42.08 -55.66 44.19
N ILE A 557 -42.92 -54.74 43.71
CA ILE A 557 -43.65 -53.68 44.44
C ILE A 557 -44.81 -54.25 45.30
N SER A 558 -44.94 -55.58 45.40
CA SER A 558 -46.06 -56.27 46.04
C SER A 558 -45.62 -57.12 47.24
N ALA A 559 -46.55 -57.35 48.17
CA ALA A 559 -46.31 -58.08 49.40
C ALA A 559 -47.37 -59.16 49.64
N CYS A 560 -47.02 -60.24 50.33
CA CYS A 560 -47.99 -61.27 50.71
C CYS A 560 -48.30 -61.23 52.21
N LEU A 561 -49.52 -61.63 52.56
CA LEU A 561 -50.01 -61.68 53.94
C LEU A 561 -50.01 -63.13 54.44
N THR A 562 -49.48 -63.36 55.64
CA THR A 562 -49.54 -64.66 56.32
C THR A 562 -50.27 -64.54 57.65
N CYS A 563 -50.99 -65.60 58.03
CA CYS A 563 -51.41 -65.77 59.42
C CYS A 563 -50.25 -66.35 60.23
N VAL A 564 -49.86 -65.68 61.32
CA VAL A 564 -48.70 -66.10 62.14
C VAL A 564 -48.94 -67.46 62.79
N TRP A 565 -50.18 -67.74 63.22
CA TRP A 565 -50.53 -68.99 63.90
C TRP A 565 -50.62 -70.19 62.95
N ILE A 566 -51.37 -70.05 61.86
CA ILE A 566 -51.63 -71.15 60.91
C ILE A 566 -50.46 -71.33 59.92
N ARG A 567 -49.58 -70.33 59.78
CA ARG A 567 -48.44 -70.30 58.84
C ARG A 567 -48.82 -70.56 57.38
N LYS A 568 -50.02 -70.13 56.99
CA LYS A 568 -50.50 -70.15 55.60
C LYS A 568 -50.60 -68.74 55.05
N PHE A 569 -50.44 -68.63 53.73
CA PHE A 569 -50.63 -67.37 53.02
C PHE A 569 -52.12 -67.10 52.79
N LEU A 570 -52.46 -65.82 52.78
CA LEU A 570 -53.73 -65.37 52.25
C LEU A 570 -53.72 -65.53 50.73
N ALA A 571 -54.70 -66.25 50.22
CA ALA A 571 -54.82 -66.61 48.82
C ALA A 571 -56.24 -66.31 48.33
N THR A 572 -56.39 -65.94 47.07
CA THR A 572 -57.68 -65.75 46.41
C THR A 572 -58.24 -67.10 45.99
N SER A 573 -59.54 -67.34 46.23
CA SER A 573 -60.27 -68.50 45.71
C SER A 573 -61.18 -68.14 44.54
N ASN A 574 -62.07 -69.06 44.16
CA ASN A 574 -63.02 -68.87 43.07
C ASN A 574 -63.82 -67.57 43.20
N THR A 575 -64.00 -66.90 42.07
CA THR A 575 -64.82 -65.70 41.93
C THR A 575 -66.29 -66.04 42.15
N THR A 576 -66.98 -65.29 42.99
CA THR A 576 -68.44 -65.28 43.13
C THR A 576 -68.99 -63.95 42.59
N ASP A 577 -70.32 -63.79 42.43
CA ASP A 577 -70.98 -62.63 41.78
C ASP A 577 -70.38 -61.27 42.20
N GLY A 578 -69.39 -60.77 41.43
CA GLY A 578 -68.73 -59.46 41.61
C GLY A 578 -67.48 -59.42 42.50
N GLY A 579 -67.12 -60.53 43.18
CA GLY A 579 -66.08 -60.57 44.21
C GLY A 579 -65.16 -61.79 44.17
N VAL A 580 -64.02 -61.67 44.84
CA VAL A 580 -63.05 -62.74 45.04
C VAL A 580 -62.97 -63.06 46.53
N ASP A 581 -63.34 -64.28 46.89
CA ASP A 581 -63.21 -64.78 48.24
C ASP A 581 -61.74 -65.00 48.60
N LEU A 582 -61.42 -64.83 49.88
CA LEU A 582 -60.09 -65.00 50.42
C LEU A 582 -60.02 -66.24 51.31
N THR A 583 -59.09 -67.11 50.96
CA THR A 583 -58.86 -68.42 51.57
C THR A 583 -57.39 -68.59 51.95
N PHE A 584 -57.05 -69.75 52.52
CA PHE A 584 -55.69 -70.07 52.91
C PHE A 584 -55.10 -71.16 52.03
N GLY A 585 -54.06 -70.80 51.29
CA GLY A 585 -53.41 -71.68 50.32
C GLY A 585 -51.90 -71.79 50.52
N PRO A 586 -51.27 -72.79 49.88
CA PRO A 586 -49.82 -72.87 49.79
C PRO A 586 -49.21 -71.79 48.87
N PHE A 587 -50.02 -71.17 48.01
CA PHE A 587 -49.61 -70.12 47.09
C PHE A 587 -50.12 -68.75 47.57
N PRO A 588 -49.25 -67.74 47.75
CA PRO A 588 -49.69 -66.42 48.18
C PRO A 588 -50.40 -65.67 47.06
N THR A 589 -51.45 -64.93 47.43
CA THR A 589 -51.84 -63.76 46.65
C THR A 589 -51.00 -62.58 47.07
N PHE A 590 -50.56 -61.80 46.09
CA PHE A 590 -49.81 -60.58 46.31
C PHE A 590 -50.76 -59.38 46.41
N PHE A 591 -50.44 -58.49 47.34
CA PHE A 591 -51.19 -57.29 47.64
C PHE A 591 -50.32 -56.04 47.48
N VAL A 592 -50.97 -54.93 47.16
CA VAL A 592 -50.38 -53.60 47.07
C VAL A 592 -51.14 -52.69 48.03
N PHE A 593 -50.42 -51.84 48.75
CA PHE A 593 -50.99 -50.93 49.74
C PHE A 593 -51.04 -49.51 49.17
N GLU A 594 -52.20 -48.87 49.27
CA GLU A 594 -52.40 -47.45 48.92
C GLU A 594 -52.54 -46.64 50.20
N ASP A 595 -51.66 -45.65 50.40
CA ASP A 595 -51.71 -44.72 51.52
C ASP A 595 -52.83 -43.68 51.32
N MET A 596 -53.78 -43.62 52.24
CA MET A 596 -54.89 -42.67 52.22
C MET A 596 -54.58 -41.35 52.97
N LYS A 597 -53.31 -41.10 53.34
CA LYS A 597 -52.78 -39.90 54.04
C LYS A 597 -53.25 -39.68 55.48
N ASN A 598 -54.30 -40.37 55.93
CA ASN A 598 -54.87 -40.27 57.29
C ASN A 598 -54.51 -41.47 58.19
N GLY A 599 -53.48 -42.24 57.81
CA GLY A 599 -53.08 -43.48 58.49
C GLY A 599 -53.94 -44.70 58.12
N ALA A 600 -55.01 -44.53 57.34
CA ALA A 600 -55.73 -45.64 56.74
C ALA A 600 -55.04 -46.11 55.45
N THR A 601 -55.20 -47.38 55.16
CA THR A 601 -54.60 -48.05 54.01
C THR A 601 -55.67 -48.84 53.27
N MET A 602 -55.68 -48.74 51.94
CA MET A 602 -56.43 -49.69 51.10
C MET A 602 -55.52 -50.82 50.67
N ILE A 603 -56.06 -52.04 50.64
CA ILE A 603 -55.32 -53.25 50.29
C ILE A 603 -55.87 -53.77 48.97
N HIS A 604 -55.06 -53.72 47.92
CA HIS A 604 -55.42 -54.14 46.57
C HIS A 604 -54.77 -55.46 46.20
N ILE A 605 -55.39 -56.27 45.36
CA ILE A 605 -54.74 -57.45 44.77
C ILE A 605 -53.77 -56.98 43.67
N ALA A 606 -52.50 -57.35 43.76
CA ALA A 606 -51.44 -56.85 42.89
C ALA A 606 -51.65 -57.17 41.40
N GLU A 607 -52.13 -58.38 41.10
CA GLU A 607 -52.37 -58.82 39.71
C GLU A 607 -53.60 -58.16 39.09
N VAL A 608 -54.55 -57.72 39.92
CA VAL A 608 -55.79 -57.07 39.51
C VAL A 608 -56.11 -55.89 40.44
N PRO A 609 -55.40 -54.74 40.28
CA PRO A 609 -55.45 -53.61 41.22
C PRO A 609 -56.83 -53.00 41.45
N ASN A 610 -57.79 -53.29 40.59
CA ASN A 610 -59.18 -52.86 40.72
C ASN A 610 -59.97 -53.66 41.76
N TYR A 611 -59.39 -54.71 42.36
CA TYR A 611 -59.97 -55.46 43.47
C TYR A 611 -59.39 -55.00 44.81
N THR A 612 -60.25 -54.43 45.66
CA THR A 612 -59.87 -53.91 46.98
C THR A 612 -60.49 -54.78 48.08
N LEU A 613 -59.73 -54.99 49.16
CA LEU A 613 -60.19 -55.71 50.36
C LEU A 613 -61.31 -54.94 51.08
N ASN A 614 -62.44 -55.59 51.31
CA ASN A 614 -63.67 -54.99 51.83
C ASN A 614 -64.40 -55.93 52.81
N ILE A 615 -65.30 -55.39 53.63
CA ILE A 615 -66.19 -56.15 54.52
C ILE A 615 -67.54 -56.43 53.86
N TRP A 616 -67.94 -57.71 53.81
CA TRP A 616 -69.12 -58.14 53.05
C TRP A 616 -70.38 -57.40 53.50
N GLY A 617 -71.05 -56.77 52.53
CA GLY A 617 -72.25 -55.97 52.77
C GLY A 617 -72.05 -54.78 53.72
N ALA A 618 -70.82 -54.35 53.97
CA ALA A 618 -70.46 -53.34 54.98
C ALA A 618 -70.99 -53.68 56.39
N SER A 619 -71.20 -54.98 56.69
CA SER A 619 -71.71 -55.43 57.98
C SER A 619 -70.74 -55.04 59.12
N MET A 620 -71.31 -54.56 60.22
CA MET A 620 -70.57 -54.30 61.46
C MET A 620 -70.62 -55.48 62.43
N ASP A 621 -71.20 -56.61 62.03
CA ASP A 621 -71.42 -57.76 62.89
C ASP A 621 -70.13 -58.52 63.18
N ASP A 622 -70.14 -59.26 64.29
CA ASP A 622 -69.03 -60.14 64.68
C ASP A 622 -69.10 -61.39 63.80
N GLY A 623 -67.98 -61.76 63.17
CA GLY A 623 -67.93 -62.83 62.19
C GLY A 623 -68.31 -62.43 60.76
N ALA A 624 -68.47 -61.13 60.46
CA ALA A 624 -68.72 -60.70 59.08
C ALA A 624 -67.53 -61.03 58.17
N ARG A 625 -67.82 -61.45 56.93
CA ARG A 625 -66.80 -61.91 55.98
C ARG A 625 -65.98 -60.77 55.40
N VAL A 626 -64.72 -61.04 55.08
CA VAL A 626 -63.78 -60.15 54.40
C VAL A 626 -63.40 -60.77 53.05
N PHE A 627 -63.49 -60.00 51.99
CA PHE A 627 -63.38 -60.44 50.59
C PHE A 627 -62.77 -59.31 49.76
N ALA A 628 -62.37 -59.57 48.51
CA ALA A 628 -61.91 -58.53 47.60
C ALA A 628 -62.96 -58.25 46.52
N TRP A 629 -63.29 -56.99 46.26
CA TRP A 629 -64.37 -56.64 45.32
C TRP A 629 -63.90 -55.67 44.24
N LYS A 630 -64.48 -55.82 43.04
CA LYS A 630 -64.14 -55.01 41.86
C LYS A 630 -64.93 -53.71 41.79
N ASP A 631 -64.25 -52.59 41.55
CA ASP A 631 -64.82 -51.32 41.06
C ASP A 631 -66.12 -50.87 41.77
N GLN A 632 -66.06 -50.63 43.09
CA GLN A 632 -67.07 -49.87 43.84
C GLN A 632 -66.55 -48.46 44.16
N PRO A 633 -67.43 -47.47 44.39
CA PRO A 633 -67.00 -46.18 44.94
C PRO A 633 -66.29 -46.42 46.27
N LYS A 634 -64.98 -46.12 46.31
CA LYS A 634 -64.10 -46.31 47.48
C LYS A 634 -64.74 -45.70 48.73
N GLY A 635 -65.12 -46.55 49.68
CA GLY A 635 -65.84 -46.16 50.90
C GLY A 635 -65.02 -46.34 52.17
N GLU A 636 -65.65 -46.17 53.34
CA GLU A 636 -65.04 -46.48 54.64
C GLU A 636 -64.84 -47.99 54.87
N ASN A 637 -65.59 -48.84 54.15
CA ASN A 637 -65.49 -50.31 54.18
C ASN A 637 -64.25 -50.88 53.46
N ASP A 638 -63.60 -50.09 52.59
CA ASP A 638 -62.35 -50.47 51.90
C ASP A 638 -61.09 -50.09 52.69
N LYS A 639 -61.25 -49.33 53.77
CA LYS A 639 -60.15 -48.74 54.52
C LYS A 639 -59.81 -49.59 55.72
N TRP A 640 -58.50 -49.79 55.91
CA TRP A 640 -57.94 -50.60 56.99
C TRP A 640 -56.85 -49.81 57.73
N TYR A 641 -56.81 -49.96 59.04
CA TYR A 641 -55.65 -49.59 59.84
C TYR A 641 -54.77 -50.82 60.02
N ILE A 642 -53.49 -50.70 59.64
CA ILE A 642 -52.50 -51.75 59.80
C ILE A 642 -51.43 -51.25 60.77
N LYS A 643 -51.28 -51.91 61.92
CA LYS A 643 -50.24 -51.60 62.91
C LYS A 643 -49.67 -52.85 63.57
N ASP A 644 -48.60 -52.67 64.33
CA ASP A 644 -48.03 -53.70 65.20
C ASP A 644 -49.10 -54.28 66.13
N PHE A 645 -49.08 -55.60 66.30
CA PHE A 645 -50.12 -56.33 67.05
C PHE A 645 -50.26 -55.86 68.52
N ALA A 646 -49.16 -55.40 69.12
CA ALA A 646 -49.16 -54.88 70.49
C ALA A 646 -49.86 -53.52 70.63
N ASP A 647 -50.05 -52.79 69.53
CA ASP A 647 -50.71 -51.49 69.54
C ASP A 647 -52.24 -51.64 69.59
N HIS A 648 -52.80 -51.33 70.76
CA HIS A 648 -54.24 -51.31 71.01
C HIS A 648 -54.86 -49.91 70.82
N SER A 649 -54.08 -48.92 70.38
CA SER A 649 -54.54 -47.53 70.21
C SER A 649 -55.45 -47.30 69.00
N ILE A 650 -55.64 -48.32 68.16
CA ILE A 650 -56.59 -48.28 67.03
C ILE A 650 -57.88 -48.89 67.47
#